data_AF-A0A0D6Z763-F1
#
_entry.id   AF-A0A0D6Z763-F1
#
_cell.length_a   1.000
_cell.length_b   1.000
_cell.length_c   1.000
_cell.angle_alpha   90.00
_cell.angle_beta   90.00
_cell.angle_gamma   90.00
#
_symmetry.space_group_name_H-M   'P 1'
#
loop_
_entity.id
_entity.type
_entity.pdbx_description
1 polymer ?
#
loop_
_entity_poly.entity_id
_entity_poly.type
_entity_poly.pdbx_seq_one_letter_code
_entity_poly.pdbx_strand_id
1 'polypeptide(L)'
;MKKRKFVMAVSSTLLAGQVLLTSGIYADQVKGPVTAEGIHEDHESHLYDVRNVVSSVLPTKKQLDAANTLVKSVGAGTKIKWDTIFGTPSTIIKEHGYLTDLSKESAETIARNWLKQNASLYGLQASDIDSFVVAKNFEMPGTGLRPVTLQQTFDGIESAYGGRVIIAVNKDGQILSAAGNLSRATNLIEDFQLSEAEVLNKAVELKLPDVSFMPKLLREEKGWSVFAGGDVLPAEQRVKKATFITKDGVRPAYRVLFIKELNEGFEMVIDAANGKLLYQRSLVDTLLETEGLVFENYPGAPAGGTQVMKSFKGDPKASPNGWLIPGTSLGLTTFGNNANSYANWSNFLVPADQAVRPLALDGDFSYLFKNAWQEKNGQTTPPSYAEDLNSAATNLFYHHNLFHDYFYNLGWTEAAGNLQLSNYGKGGMDGDAILGLVQAGALSGGAPTYTGRDNAYMLTLPDGIPAWSGMFLWEPIPGSFEGQYADGDFDAGIIYHEYAHALTNRYVAGGEALGSHQSGSMGEGWGDFFAMHYLAKKGQQEKPVVGAYVTGNAERGIRSYSLDEAPYNYGDIGYDVGGPEVHSDGDVWAAILWHVRDTLIERLGKSEAESVIEHLVMDAMPISVPNPSMEDMRTAILAADFERYDGKHYDALWTAFAQRGLGANALSKGGDDTDPVPGFNHPDGQRNGQLIGKVVNAATKKPIKDARIIIGEFEARTSPIAVSGQKGDFGVYMTEGTYDITIQAKGFGSRTIRDVAIKAGKKNQLTFTIGPNVASSFNGASIFSVSGTSDSNPIKFVIDDTEASVFASNTQENGFLGADFIVDLAGNEPVEISHVQVSAMKDISGSRFATLKNFSLQTSMDGENFTTVWKGKFEAGKPRPTVADLHYQEMDLPHPVQAKYLKLIAHDAQDNSKGFVQVADVQAFSEQKSNIQPLVLEPEAPFVAEGTVQVGNAGTGIGSLAGVPATLAITENEFVTTQNPEPASQGVDGYVVTLPEQYGDGIHNFTLQGSNDGSYDYDVYFYNKYFELIGSVATSGANEAGVIPGGTHYVYVGLYSGANVPFTFTAKSPY
;
A
#
# COMPACT_ATOMS: atom_id res chain seq x y z
N MET A 1 -27.78 43.34 5.15
CA MET A 1 -28.15 44.74 5.49
C MET A 1 -28.26 44.94 6.99
N LYS A 2 -28.02 46.17 7.43
CA LYS A 2 -28.18 46.73 8.78
C LYS A 2 -29.53 46.45 9.45
N LYS A 3 -29.46 46.23 10.78
CA LYS A 3 -30.29 46.83 11.85
C LYS A 3 -31.82 46.60 11.90
N ARG A 4 -32.20 45.81 12.91
CA ARG A 4 -33.05 46.19 14.09
C ARG A 4 -34.57 46.42 13.95
N LYS A 5 -35.24 45.94 15.04
CA LYS A 5 -36.40 46.51 15.79
C LYS A 5 -37.81 46.11 15.30
N PHE A 6 -38.57 45.34 16.10
CA PHE A 6 -39.59 45.75 17.14
C PHE A 6 -41.03 45.66 16.55
N VAL A 7 -42.14 45.25 17.19
CA VAL A 7 -42.53 44.91 18.59
C VAL A 7 -43.73 43.91 18.58
N MET A 8 -44.11 43.39 19.77
CA MET A 8 -45.46 42.98 20.26
C MET A 8 -45.88 41.51 20.07
N ALA A 9 -46.61 40.86 21.00
CA ALA A 9 -47.04 41.20 22.38
C ALA A 9 -47.27 39.87 23.17
N VAL A 10 -46.69 39.64 24.36
CA VAL A 10 -47.16 39.97 25.73
C VAL A 10 -48.37 39.14 26.23
N SER A 11 -48.13 38.41 27.34
CA SER A 11 -49.15 37.90 28.26
C SER A 11 -48.79 38.28 29.71
N SER A 12 -49.55 39.23 30.26
CA SER A 12 -49.89 39.51 31.68
C SER A 12 -49.13 38.79 32.82
N THR A 13 -48.39 39.41 33.77
CA THR A 13 -48.75 40.41 34.84
C THR A 13 -49.59 39.85 36.00
N LEU A 14 -49.40 40.14 37.31
CA LEU A 14 -48.41 40.93 38.09
C LEU A 14 -48.58 40.64 39.60
N LEU A 15 -47.52 40.68 40.44
CA LEU A 15 -47.38 41.57 41.62
C LEU A 15 -45.99 41.41 42.27
N ALA A 16 -45.55 42.38 43.09
CA ALA A 16 -44.15 42.58 43.46
C ALA A 16 -43.89 42.70 44.98
N GLY A 17 -42.63 42.46 45.37
CA GLY A 17 -42.10 42.73 46.72
C GLY A 17 -40.58 42.43 46.78
N GLN A 18 -39.73 43.45 46.64
CA GLN A 18 -38.26 43.33 46.71
C GLN A 18 -37.75 43.42 48.15
N VAL A 19 -36.52 42.91 48.40
CA VAL A 19 -35.39 43.70 48.98
C VAL A 19 -34.07 42.88 48.94
N LEU A 20 -33.11 43.41 48.17
CA LEU A 20 -31.62 43.40 48.29
C LEU A 20 -30.78 42.11 48.51
N LEU A 21 -29.89 41.90 47.51
CA LEU A 21 -28.48 41.41 47.59
C LEU A 21 -28.26 39.91 47.90
N THR A 22 -27.22 39.21 47.39
CA THR A 22 -26.09 39.58 46.49
C THR A 22 -25.70 38.39 45.57
N SER A 23 -24.88 38.63 44.54
CA SER A 23 -24.20 37.60 43.73
C SER A 23 -23.06 36.89 44.47
N GLY A 24 -22.99 35.56 44.39
CA GLY A 24 -21.88 34.75 44.90
C GLY A 24 -21.26 33.88 43.80
N ILE A 25 -20.12 34.30 43.27
CA ILE A 25 -19.28 33.47 42.38
C ILE A 25 -18.58 32.44 43.28
N TYR A 26 -18.85 31.15 43.09
CA TYR A 26 -18.05 30.11 43.72
C TYR A 26 -16.74 29.94 42.94
N ALA A 27 -15.62 30.21 43.60
CA ALA A 27 -14.32 29.80 43.12
C ALA A 27 -14.18 28.29 43.36
N ASP A 28 -13.92 27.52 42.30
CA ASP A 28 -13.72 26.07 42.39
C ASP A 28 -12.55 25.74 43.32
N GLN A 29 -12.77 24.77 44.21
CA GLN A 29 -11.69 24.22 45.03
C GLN A 29 -10.76 23.38 44.15
N VAL A 30 -9.46 23.65 44.26
CA VAL A 30 -8.43 22.82 43.60
C VAL A 30 -8.44 21.41 44.21
N LYS A 31 -8.98 20.43 43.47
CA LYS A 31 -8.84 19.00 43.79
C LYS A 31 -7.52 18.47 43.22
N GLY A 32 -6.85 17.60 43.98
CA GLY A 32 -5.57 17.00 43.58
C GLY A 32 -5.71 15.98 42.44
N PRO A 33 -4.60 15.62 41.77
CA PRO A 33 -4.60 14.66 40.68
C PRO A 33 -4.97 13.24 41.16
N VAL A 34 -5.57 12.47 40.25
CA VAL A 34 -5.88 11.05 40.43
C VAL A 34 -4.62 10.22 40.21
N THR A 35 -4.43 9.17 41.01
CA THR A 35 -3.31 8.24 40.92
C THR A 35 -3.44 7.29 39.73
N ALA A 36 -2.38 7.18 38.93
CA ALA A 36 -2.14 6.04 38.05
C ALA A 36 -0.87 5.32 38.53
N GLU A 37 -0.95 4.01 38.70
CA GLU A 37 0.22 3.14 38.90
C GLU A 37 0.50 2.42 37.57
N GLY A 38 1.78 2.34 37.21
CA GLY A 38 2.26 1.76 35.96
C GLY A 38 3.67 2.28 35.69
N ILE A 39 4.67 1.43 35.89
CA ILE A 39 6.08 1.79 35.73
C ILE A 39 6.51 1.36 34.33
N HIS A 40 6.90 2.32 33.49
CA HIS A 40 7.78 2.08 32.35
C HIS A 40 9.20 2.47 32.74
N GLU A 41 10.18 1.61 32.45
CA GLU A 41 11.56 2.05 32.29
C GLU A 41 11.68 2.67 30.90
N ASP A 42 11.60 3.99 30.82
CA ASP A 42 11.79 4.73 29.58
C ASP A 42 13.22 4.53 29.07
N HIS A 43 13.38 3.69 28.04
CA HIS A 43 14.61 3.56 27.27
C HIS A 43 14.86 4.76 26.32
N GLU A 44 14.53 5.99 26.75
CA GLU A 44 14.86 7.21 26.03
C GLU A 44 16.36 7.52 26.15
N SER A 45 17.10 7.28 25.06
CA SER A 45 18.43 7.83 24.72
C SER A 45 19.38 8.22 25.89
N HIS A 46 19.68 7.25 26.76
CA HIS A 46 20.64 7.38 27.88
C HIS A 46 20.35 8.50 28.90
N LEU A 47 19.10 8.97 28.99
CA LEU A 47 18.66 9.83 30.08
C LEU A 47 18.49 8.99 31.36
N TYR A 48 19.29 9.28 32.38
CA TYR A 48 19.11 8.72 33.72
C TYR A 48 18.70 9.84 34.67
N ASP A 49 17.61 9.67 35.40
CA ASP A 49 17.23 10.57 36.49
C ASP A 49 16.64 9.75 37.63
N VAL A 50 17.29 9.78 38.80
CA VAL A 50 16.83 9.06 40.01
C VAL A 50 15.45 9.53 40.50
N ARG A 51 14.91 10.63 39.95
CA ARG A 51 13.57 11.17 40.23
C ARG A 51 12.47 10.57 39.37
N ASN A 52 12.79 9.89 38.26
CA ASN A 52 11.78 9.26 37.40
C ASN A 52 11.25 7.95 38.02
N VAL A 53 12.00 7.36 38.96
CA VAL A 53 11.71 6.06 39.59
C VAL A 53 10.83 6.16 40.86
N VAL A 54 10.14 7.28 41.10
CA VAL A 54 9.43 7.54 42.37
C VAL A 54 8.01 8.11 42.25
N SER A 55 7.16 7.70 43.19
CA SER A 55 5.78 8.16 43.36
C SER A 55 5.64 9.68 43.41
N SER A 56 4.66 10.23 42.69
CA SER A 56 4.40 11.68 42.61
C SER A 56 4.24 12.36 43.98
N VAL A 57 4.85 13.55 44.12
CA VAL A 57 4.80 14.36 45.35
C VAL A 57 3.57 15.27 45.33
N LEU A 58 2.52 14.86 46.03
CA LEU A 58 1.27 15.62 46.08
C LEU A 58 1.40 16.93 46.89
N PRO A 59 0.69 18.02 46.50
CA PRO A 59 0.63 19.27 47.27
C PRO A 59 0.14 19.07 48.71
N THR A 60 0.78 19.73 49.68
CA THR A 60 0.30 19.68 51.07
C THR A 60 -1.00 20.47 51.23
N LYS A 61 -1.81 20.14 52.25
CA LYS A 61 -3.04 20.88 52.57
C LYS A 61 -2.80 22.40 52.71
N LYS A 62 -1.71 22.80 53.36
CA LYS A 62 -1.32 24.21 53.52
C LYS A 62 -1.07 24.92 52.16
N GLN A 63 -0.49 24.22 51.19
CA GLN A 63 -0.30 24.74 49.84
C GLN A 63 -1.62 24.82 49.07
N LEU A 64 -2.52 23.85 49.22
CA LEU A 64 -3.87 23.91 48.62
C LEU A 64 -4.71 25.05 49.22
N ASP A 65 -4.62 25.28 50.53
CA ASP A 65 -5.27 26.42 51.20
C ASP A 65 -4.69 27.78 50.73
N ALA A 66 -3.36 27.84 50.52
CA ALA A 66 -2.70 29.00 49.90
C ALA A 66 -3.14 29.19 48.42
N ALA A 67 -3.28 28.11 47.66
CA ALA A 67 -3.76 28.14 46.27
C ALA A 67 -5.19 28.69 46.18
N ASN A 68 -6.09 28.18 47.03
CA ASN A 68 -7.45 28.69 47.14
C ASN A 68 -7.49 30.17 47.57
N THR A 69 -6.51 30.64 48.34
CA THR A 69 -6.39 32.05 48.73
C THR A 69 -5.94 32.93 47.55
N LEU A 70 -4.95 32.47 46.78
CA LEU A 70 -4.47 33.17 45.58
C LEU A 70 -5.55 33.22 44.47
N VAL A 71 -6.28 32.13 44.23
CA VAL A 71 -7.40 32.11 43.28
C VAL A 71 -8.51 33.08 43.70
N LYS A 72 -8.79 33.21 45.00
CA LYS A 72 -9.74 34.20 45.53
C LYS A 72 -9.28 35.65 45.40
N SER A 73 -7.98 35.94 45.56
CA SER A 73 -7.46 37.31 45.44
C SER A 73 -7.29 37.77 44.00
N VAL A 74 -6.88 36.88 43.09
CA VAL A 74 -6.70 37.18 41.66
C VAL A 74 -8.01 37.09 40.88
N GLY A 75 -8.95 36.25 41.32
CA GLY A 75 -10.28 36.07 40.73
C GLY A 75 -10.38 34.91 39.72
N ALA A 76 -11.55 34.80 39.09
CA ALA A 76 -11.86 33.74 38.14
C ALA A 76 -10.90 33.71 36.93
N GLY A 77 -10.70 32.52 36.35
CA GLY A 77 -9.73 32.28 35.28
C GLY A 77 -8.28 32.10 35.74
N THR A 78 -8.02 32.09 37.06
CA THR A 78 -6.70 31.76 37.62
C THR A 78 -6.48 30.25 37.58
N LYS A 79 -5.46 29.79 36.84
CA LYS A 79 -5.08 28.38 36.74
C LYS A 79 -3.75 28.12 37.46
N ILE A 80 -3.70 27.04 38.21
CA ILE A 80 -2.50 26.55 38.92
C ILE A 80 -2.26 25.09 38.49
N LYS A 81 -1.18 24.85 37.75
CA LYS A 81 -0.63 23.51 37.48
C LYS A 81 0.40 23.20 38.57
N TRP A 82 0.43 21.95 39.03
CA TRP A 82 1.41 21.48 40.00
C TRP A 82 2.54 20.72 39.33
N ASP A 83 3.73 20.81 39.89
CA ASP A 83 4.91 20.00 39.62
C ASP A 83 4.78 18.70 40.43
N THR A 84 4.83 17.55 39.77
CA THR A 84 4.66 16.22 40.39
C THR A 84 5.94 15.68 41.04
N ILE A 85 7.09 16.32 40.83
CA ILE A 85 8.40 15.89 41.36
C ILE A 85 8.65 16.56 42.73
N PHE A 86 8.29 17.84 42.87
CA PHE A 86 8.51 18.63 44.10
C PHE A 86 7.21 19.01 44.82
N GLY A 87 6.05 18.80 44.19
CA GLY A 87 4.74 19.12 44.78
C GLY A 87 4.55 20.61 45.05
N THR A 88 5.06 21.46 44.18
CA THR A 88 4.92 22.93 44.19
C THR A 88 4.25 23.39 42.88
N PRO A 89 3.77 24.62 42.72
CA PRO A 89 3.22 25.06 41.43
C PRO A 89 4.27 25.04 40.31
N SER A 90 3.97 24.31 39.23
CA SER A 90 4.76 24.36 38.00
C SER A 90 4.41 25.57 37.13
N THR A 91 3.14 25.95 37.09
CA THR A 91 2.65 27.12 36.34
C THR A 91 1.46 27.76 37.03
N ILE A 92 1.47 29.09 37.12
CA ILE A 92 0.37 29.93 37.58
C ILE A 92 0.14 31.01 36.52
N ILE A 93 -1.08 31.06 35.98
CA ILE A 93 -1.52 32.03 34.98
C ILE A 93 -2.94 32.50 35.27
N LYS A 94 -3.33 33.62 34.65
CA LYS A 94 -4.72 34.03 34.51
C LYS A 94 -5.08 33.98 33.03
N GLU A 95 -6.16 33.30 32.65
CA GLU A 95 -6.59 33.18 31.25
C GLU A 95 -6.77 34.55 30.59
N HIS A 96 -7.32 35.51 31.34
CA HIS A 96 -7.54 36.87 30.89
C HIS A 96 -7.09 37.88 31.96
N GLY A 97 -5.94 38.51 31.73
CA GLY A 97 -5.37 39.56 32.58
C GLY A 97 -4.08 39.13 33.30
N TYR A 98 -3.86 39.70 34.49
CA TYR A 98 -2.63 39.57 35.25
C TYR A 98 -2.87 39.02 36.67
N LEU A 99 -1.84 38.47 37.28
CA LEU A 99 -1.82 37.96 38.67
C LEU A 99 -1.67 39.09 39.71
N THR A 100 -1.35 40.31 39.30
CA THR A 100 -1.19 41.47 40.18
C THR A 100 -1.72 42.76 39.54
N ASP A 101 -1.99 43.75 40.40
CA ASP A 101 -2.19 45.14 40.00
C ASP A 101 -0.89 45.78 39.46
N LEU A 102 -1.03 47.00 38.95
CA LEU A 102 0.05 47.85 38.43
C LEU A 102 1.08 48.20 39.52
N SER A 103 2.36 48.20 39.16
CA SER A 103 3.46 48.60 40.04
C SER A 103 4.48 49.47 39.31
N LYS A 104 5.21 50.30 40.07
CA LYS A 104 6.34 51.11 39.59
C LYS A 104 7.69 50.66 40.15
N GLU A 105 7.71 49.58 40.92
CA GLU A 105 8.94 48.98 41.43
C GLU A 105 9.71 48.27 40.30
N SER A 106 10.95 47.85 40.56
CA SER A 106 11.70 47.05 39.58
C SER A 106 11.05 45.68 39.39
N ALA A 107 11.18 45.08 38.20
CA ALA A 107 10.66 43.74 37.93
C ALA A 107 11.14 42.69 38.94
N GLU A 108 12.40 42.79 39.42
CA GLU A 108 12.91 41.89 40.46
C GLU A 108 12.24 42.12 41.81
N THR A 109 12.05 43.38 42.21
CA THR A 109 11.37 43.73 43.46
C THR A 109 9.93 43.20 43.45
N ILE A 110 9.21 43.37 42.33
CA ILE A 110 7.86 42.84 42.11
C ILE A 110 7.87 41.30 42.22
N ALA A 111 8.80 40.63 41.53
CA ALA A 111 8.92 39.17 41.55
C ALA A 111 9.19 38.61 42.95
N ARG A 112 10.17 39.17 43.68
CA ARG A 112 10.50 38.75 45.04
C ARG A 112 9.36 39.04 46.02
N ASN A 113 8.74 40.22 45.95
CA ASN A 113 7.63 40.59 46.83
C ASN A 113 6.43 39.64 46.63
N TRP A 114 6.07 39.34 45.38
CA TRP A 114 4.98 38.41 45.08
C TRP A 114 5.29 36.98 45.53
N LEU A 115 6.52 36.50 45.32
CA LEU A 115 6.94 35.18 45.81
C LEU A 115 6.94 35.09 47.34
N LYS A 116 7.36 36.15 48.05
CA LYS A 116 7.28 36.21 49.53
C LYS A 116 5.84 36.16 50.04
N GLN A 117 4.94 36.92 49.42
CA GLN A 117 3.51 36.90 49.74
C GLN A 117 2.89 35.51 49.50
N ASN A 118 3.36 34.79 48.49
CA ASN A 118 2.88 33.46 48.11
C ASN A 118 3.78 32.31 48.58
N ALA A 119 4.75 32.53 49.49
CA ALA A 119 5.78 31.53 49.80
C ALA A 119 5.19 30.19 50.29
N SER A 120 4.10 30.25 51.08
CA SER A 120 3.39 29.05 51.55
C SER A 120 2.74 28.21 50.45
N LEU A 121 2.53 28.75 49.25
CA LEU A 121 2.07 28.01 48.07
C LEU A 121 3.16 27.04 47.54
N TYR A 122 4.42 27.45 47.66
CA TYR A 122 5.60 26.67 47.30
C TYR A 122 6.12 25.81 48.46
N GLY A 123 5.45 25.85 49.63
CA GLY A 123 5.89 25.16 50.84
C GLY A 123 7.00 25.88 51.62
N LEU A 124 7.32 27.11 51.24
CA LEU A 124 8.43 27.92 51.76
C LEU A 124 7.96 29.01 52.75
N GLN A 125 8.91 29.61 53.44
CA GLN A 125 8.77 30.85 54.21
C GLN A 125 9.24 32.05 53.39
N ALA A 126 8.79 33.26 53.75
CA ALA A 126 9.19 34.48 53.05
C ALA A 126 10.70 34.80 53.18
N SER A 127 11.34 34.35 54.26
CA SER A 127 12.80 34.40 54.47
C SER A 127 13.58 33.54 53.48
N ASP A 128 13.00 32.43 53.03
CA ASP A 128 13.69 31.48 52.15
C ASP A 128 13.87 32.08 50.75
N ILE A 129 12.99 33.01 50.36
CA ILE A 129 13.06 33.75 49.09
C ILE A 129 14.23 34.78 49.08
N ASP A 130 14.76 35.16 50.25
CA ASP A 130 15.90 36.09 50.34
C ASP A 130 17.24 35.44 49.94
N SER A 131 17.38 34.12 50.05
CA SER A 131 18.58 33.39 49.58
C SER A 131 18.56 33.07 48.08
N PHE A 132 17.48 33.40 47.36
CA PHE A 132 17.36 33.11 45.94
C PHE A 132 18.24 34.08 45.13
N VAL A 133 19.12 33.55 44.29
CA VAL A 133 19.96 34.34 43.39
C VAL A 133 19.22 34.66 42.10
N VAL A 134 19.52 35.83 41.51
CA VAL A 134 18.96 36.22 40.20
C VAL A 134 19.77 35.54 39.11
N ALA A 135 19.23 34.45 38.56
CA ALA A 135 19.88 33.75 37.46
C ALA A 135 19.77 34.54 36.15
N LYS A 136 18.62 35.19 35.90
CA LYS A 136 18.39 36.07 34.74
C LYS A 136 17.35 37.15 35.08
N ASN A 137 17.59 38.37 34.61
CA ASN A 137 16.62 39.48 34.61
C ASN A 137 16.94 40.35 33.39
N PHE A 138 16.07 40.32 32.37
CA PHE A 138 16.27 41.02 31.11
C PHE A 138 14.93 41.45 30.52
N GLU A 139 14.96 42.39 29.57
CA GLU A 139 13.76 42.81 28.82
C GLU A 139 13.70 42.10 27.47
N MET A 140 12.54 41.56 27.12
CA MET A 140 12.30 40.92 25.83
C MET A 140 12.06 41.98 24.75
N PRO A 141 12.82 41.97 23.64
CA PRO A 141 12.63 42.89 22.52
C PRO A 141 11.18 42.91 22.01
N GLY A 142 10.70 44.09 21.61
CA GLY A 142 9.39 44.29 21.00
C GLY A 142 8.17 44.21 21.94
N THR A 143 8.29 43.61 23.13
CA THR A 143 7.15 43.40 24.06
C THR A 143 7.25 44.19 25.37
N GLY A 144 8.47 44.50 25.83
CA GLY A 144 8.70 45.09 27.15
C GLY A 144 8.40 44.14 28.32
N LEU A 145 8.21 42.84 28.04
CA LEU A 145 8.07 41.81 29.07
C LEU A 145 9.44 41.51 29.70
N ARG A 146 9.49 41.42 31.03
CA ARG A 146 10.69 41.20 31.83
C ARG A 146 10.55 39.90 32.64
N PRO A 147 11.00 38.74 32.09
CA PRO A 147 11.11 37.51 32.87
C PRO A 147 12.25 37.62 33.89
N VAL A 148 11.90 37.53 35.17
CA VAL A 148 12.85 37.45 36.28
C VAL A 148 12.97 35.99 36.71
N THR A 149 14.11 35.36 36.42
CA THR A 149 14.45 34.00 36.84
C THR A 149 15.23 34.05 38.14
N LEU A 150 14.63 33.52 39.21
CA LEU A 150 15.24 33.32 40.51
C LEU A 150 15.57 31.84 40.70
N GLN A 151 16.72 31.56 41.31
CA GLN A 151 17.27 30.22 41.55
C GLN A 151 17.45 30.01 43.06
N GLN A 152 16.85 28.94 43.59
CA GLN A 152 17.15 28.41 44.92
C GLN A 152 18.62 28.05 45.02
N THR A 153 19.22 28.44 46.14
CA THR A 153 20.53 27.98 46.58
C THR A 153 20.39 27.26 47.91
N PHE A 154 21.24 26.25 48.13
CA PHE A 154 21.30 25.46 49.36
C PHE A 154 22.74 25.55 49.86
N ASP A 155 22.92 26.11 51.05
CA ASP A 155 24.23 26.54 51.59
C ASP A 155 25.05 27.39 50.60
N GLY A 156 24.37 28.26 49.85
CA GLY A 156 24.95 29.14 48.83
C GLY A 156 25.29 28.45 47.50
N ILE A 157 25.00 27.15 47.34
CA ILE A 157 25.30 26.37 46.13
C ILE A 157 24.02 26.23 45.29
N GLU A 158 24.13 26.47 43.98
CA GLU A 158 23.02 26.33 43.02
C GLU A 158 22.61 24.85 42.85
N SER A 159 21.31 24.61 42.60
CA SER A 159 20.86 23.28 42.14
C SER A 159 21.24 23.04 40.68
N ALA A 160 21.66 21.82 40.36
CA ALA A 160 21.97 21.38 39.00
C ALA A 160 20.71 21.38 38.12
N TYR A 161 19.61 20.82 38.64
CA TYR A 161 18.32 20.74 37.98
C TYR A 161 17.19 20.87 39.00
N GLY A 162 16.27 21.80 38.75
CA GLY A 162 15.21 22.17 39.68
C GLY A 162 15.54 23.44 40.48
N GLY A 163 14.60 23.85 41.32
CA GLY A 163 14.77 25.02 42.18
C GLY A 163 14.72 26.35 41.46
N ARG A 164 14.12 26.44 40.27
CA ARG A 164 13.93 27.72 39.54
C ARG A 164 12.50 28.21 39.64
N VAL A 165 12.35 29.53 39.62
CA VAL A 165 11.07 30.19 39.35
C VAL A 165 11.27 31.41 38.47
N ILE A 166 10.39 31.57 37.48
CA ILE A 166 10.37 32.63 36.48
C ILE A 166 9.09 33.42 36.72
N ILE A 167 9.22 34.70 37.06
CA ILE A 167 8.11 35.63 37.17
C ILE A 167 8.14 36.57 35.96
N ALA A 168 7.12 36.51 35.12
CA ALA A 168 7.03 37.35 33.92
C ALA A 168 6.32 38.66 34.23
N VAL A 169 7.09 39.75 34.41
CA VAL A 169 6.55 41.08 34.73
C VAL A 169 6.42 41.90 33.45
N ASN A 170 5.24 42.46 33.16
CA ASN A 170 5.03 43.32 31.98
C ASN A 170 5.64 44.72 32.18
N LYS A 171 5.67 45.52 31.10
CA LYS A 171 6.15 46.91 31.10
C LYS A 171 5.42 47.85 32.08
N ASP A 172 4.22 47.48 32.54
CA ASP A 172 3.36 48.25 33.43
C ASP A 172 3.42 47.72 34.90
N GLY A 173 4.38 46.83 35.19
CA GLY A 173 4.66 46.29 36.53
C GLY A 173 3.72 45.18 37.01
N GLN A 174 2.96 44.55 36.11
CA GLN A 174 2.03 43.47 36.42
C GLN A 174 2.60 42.09 36.10
N ILE A 175 2.33 41.09 36.95
CA ILE A 175 2.78 39.72 36.69
C ILE A 175 1.81 39.03 35.72
N LEU A 176 2.30 38.63 34.55
CA LEU A 176 1.56 37.83 33.56
C LEU A 176 1.48 36.35 33.98
N SER A 177 2.60 35.80 34.45
CA SER A 177 2.71 34.40 34.83
C SER A 177 3.82 34.16 35.86
N ALA A 178 3.68 33.08 36.61
CA ALA A 178 4.76 32.48 37.39
C ALA A 178 4.93 31.01 36.96
N ALA A 179 6.13 30.61 36.57
CA ALA A 179 6.42 29.23 36.18
C ALA A 179 7.72 28.75 36.83
N GLY A 180 7.80 27.50 37.28
CA GLY A 180 8.97 27.03 38.03
C GLY A 180 8.90 25.58 38.45
N ASN A 181 9.87 25.18 39.27
CA ASN A 181 9.98 23.85 39.86
C ASN A 181 10.74 23.94 41.19
N LEU A 182 10.25 24.80 42.08
CA LEU A 182 10.86 25.04 43.39
C LEU A 182 10.76 23.80 44.29
N SER A 183 11.80 23.56 45.07
CA SER A 183 11.76 22.61 46.18
C SER A 183 11.08 23.23 47.39
N ARG A 184 10.46 22.36 48.22
CA ARG A 184 10.02 22.68 49.58
C ARG A 184 11.16 22.62 50.59
N ALA A 185 12.20 21.83 50.30
CA ALA A 185 13.37 21.72 51.15
C ALA A 185 14.17 23.02 51.07
N THR A 186 14.90 23.34 52.15
CA THR A 186 15.68 24.58 52.30
C THR A 186 17.16 24.35 52.64
N ASN A 187 17.53 23.12 53.03
CA ASN A 187 18.86 22.74 53.47
C ASN A 187 19.30 21.43 52.79
N LEU A 188 20.61 21.15 52.80
CA LEU A 188 21.16 19.84 52.45
C LEU A 188 20.77 18.77 53.49
N ILE A 189 20.66 17.51 53.05
CA ILE A 189 20.42 16.36 53.95
C ILE A 189 21.70 15.60 54.32
N GLU A 190 22.80 15.82 53.59
CA GLU A 190 24.13 15.26 53.84
C GLU A 190 25.21 16.28 53.44
N ASP A 191 26.42 16.14 53.97
CA ASP A 191 27.58 16.99 53.66
C ASP A 191 28.38 16.47 52.44
N PHE A 192 29.15 17.37 51.81
CA PHE A 192 30.12 17.01 50.78
C PHE A 192 31.28 16.19 51.38
N GLN A 193 31.37 14.90 51.03
CA GLN A 193 32.46 14.01 51.47
C GLN A 193 33.55 13.85 50.40
N LEU A 194 33.18 13.92 49.12
CA LEU A 194 34.08 13.76 47.98
C LEU A 194 34.55 15.11 47.43
N SER A 195 35.79 15.16 46.96
CA SER A 195 36.35 16.27 46.18
C SER A 195 35.99 16.19 44.69
N GLU A 196 36.20 17.29 43.95
CA GLU A 196 35.97 17.36 42.50
C GLU A 196 36.84 16.36 41.71
N ALA A 197 38.05 16.08 42.18
CA ALA A 197 38.92 15.07 41.59
C ALA A 197 38.39 13.64 41.83
N GLU A 198 37.97 13.32 43.06
CA GLU A 198 37.39 12.01 43.38
C GLU A 198 36.09 11.76 42.63
N VAL A 199 35.27 12.78 42.43
CA VAL A 199 34.03 12.66 41.64
C VAL A 199 34.30 12.55 40.14
N LEU A 200 35.34 13.19 39.60
CA LEU A 200 35.76 12.91 38.23
C LEU A 200 36.25 11.46 38.06
N ASN A 201 36.98 10.92 39.05
CA ASN A 201 37.32 9.50 39.06
C ASN A 201 36.08 8.61 39.12
N LYS A 202 35.06 8.95 39.90
CA LYS A 202 33.78 8.22 39.89
C LYS A 202 33.07 8.30 38.53
N ALA A 203 33.13 9.43 37.83
CA ALA A 203 32.59 9.53 36.47
C ALA A 203 33.35 8.61 35.48
N VAL A 204 34.68 8.51 35.60
CA VAL A 204 35.49 7.56 34.82
C VAL A 204 35.14 6.12 35.18
N GLU A 205 35.15 5.74 36.46
CA GLU A 205 34.78 4.38 36.91
C GLU A 205 33.38 3.95 36.40
N LEU A 206 32.42 4.88 36.36
CA LEU A 206 31.05 4.64 35.87
C LEU A 206 30.94 4.51 34.34
N LYS A 207 31.94 4.95 33.57
CA LYS A 207 31.88 5.04 32.10
C LYS A 207 32.95 4.23 31.37
N LEU A 208 34.07 3.99 32.04
CA LEU A 208 35.27 3.32 31.57
C LEU A 208 35.84 2.52 32.76
N PRO A 209 35.16 1.47 33.24
CA PRO A 209 35.50 0.78 34.50
C PRO A 209 36.90 0.17 34.52
N ASP A 210 37.46 -0.18 33.35
CA ASP A 210 38.80 -0.75 33.20
C ASP A 210 39.90 0.32 33.03
N VAL A 211 39.55 1.62 33.07
CA VAL A 211 40.49 2.74 32.84
C VAL A 211 40.96 3.36 34.15
N SER A 212 42.27 3.29 34.39
CA SER A 212 42.93 4.04 35.46
C SER A 212 43.15 5.50 35.04
N PHE A 213 42.46 6.43 35.69
CA PHE A 213 42.61 7.88 35.47
C PHE A 213 43.15 8.58 36.72
N MET A 214 44.02 9.58 36.50
CA MET A 214 44.56 10.44 37.56
C MET A 214 44.20 11.91 37.26
N PRO A 215 43.21 12.49 37.96
CA PRO A 215 42.73 13.84 37.69
C PRO A 215 43.82 14.89 37.93
N LYS A 216 44.22 15.58 36.86
CA LYS A 216 45.15 16.72 36.94
C LYS A 216 44.39 18.01 36.70
N LEU A 217 44.13 18.77 37.78
CA LEU A 217 43.55 20.10 37.69
C LEU A 217 44.45 21.03 36.86
N LEU A 218 43.88 21.68 35.86
CA LEU A 218 44.56 22.65 34.99
C LEU A 218 44.27 24.08 35.39
N ARG A 219 42.99 24.41 35.63
CA ARG A 219 42.50 25.75 35.99
C ARG A 219 41.13 25.68 36.62
N GLU A 220 40.76 26.74 37.33
CA GLU A 220 39.36 27.09 37.58
C GLU A 220 38.89 28.08 36.51
N GLU A 221 37.71 27.85 35.94
CA GLU A 221 37.11 28.71 34.93
C GLU A 221 35.60 28.87 35.17
N LYS A 222 35.15 30.10 35.49
CA LYS A 222 33.72 30.44 35.68
C LYS A 222 33.00 29.53 36.71
N GLY A 223 33.72 29.10 37.75
CA GLY A 223 33.21 28.18 38.78
C GLY A 223 33.20 26.70 38.39
N TRP A 224 33.93 26.32 37.34
CA TRP A 224 34.23 24.92 37.00
C TRP A 224 35.72 24.65 37.23
N SER A 225 36.03 23.54 37.90
CA SER A 225 37.37 22.95 37.91
C SER A 225 37.59 22.16 36.62
N VAL A 226 38.59 22.56 35.84
CA VAL A 226 38.92 21.98 34.54
C VAL A 226 40.11 21.04 34.70
N PHE A 227 39.93 19.77 34.37
CA PHE A 227 40.93 18.72 34.48
C PHE A 227 41.44 18.30 33.10
N ALA A 228 42.73 17.95 33.02
CA ALA A 228 43.31 17.39 31.79
C ALA A 228 42.73 16.00 31.50
N GLY A 229 42.44 15.69 30.23
CA GLY A 229 42.10 14.34 29.79
C GLY A 229 43.27 13.33 29.83
N GLY A 230 44.50 13.83 29.95
CA GLY A 230 45.71 13.00 29.89
C GLY A 230 45.86 12.33 28.52
N ASP A 231 46.48 11.15 28.51
CA ASP A 231 46.61 10.31 27.31
C ASP A 231 45.41 9.35 27.14
N VAL A 232 44.30 9.58 27.87
CA VAL A 232 43.23 8.59 28.08
C VAL A 232 41.82 9.10 27.77
N LEU A 233 41.60 10.42 27.81
CA LEU A 233 40.34 11.07 27.42
C LEU A 233 40.62 12.14 26.36
N PRO A 234 39.76 12.30 25.34
CA PRO A 234 40.04 13.12 24.15
C PRO A 234 40.04 14.63 24.41
N ALA A 235 39.53 15.07 25.56
CA ALA A 235 39.30 16.47 25.86
C ALA A 235 39.46 16.80 27.36
N GLU A 236 39.49 18.10 27.67
CA GLU A 236 39.40 18.61 29.04
C GLU A 236 38.05 18.28 29.68
N GLN A 237 38.10 17.71 30.88
CA GLN A 237 36.92 17.35 31.68
C GLN A 237 36.57 18.48 32.64
N ARG A 238 35.29 18.67 32.99
CA ARG A 238 34.87 19.81 33.84
C ARG A 238 33.99 19.34 34.98
N VAL A 239 34.32 19.72 36.20
CA VAL A 239 33.53 19.46 37.41
C VAL A 239 33.12 20.78 38.05
N LYS A 240 31.88 20.90 38.51
CA LYS A 240 31.40 22.05 39.28
C LYS A 240 30.54 21.59 40.46
N LYS A 241 30.83 22.12 41.64
CA LYS A 241 30.01 21.97 42.84
C LYS A 241 28.56 22.43 42.59
N ALA A 242 27.60 21.56 42.92
CA ALA A 242 26.18 21.77 42.70
C ALA A 242 25.36 21.10 43.81
N THR A 243 24.04 21.16 43.72
CA THR A 243 23.14 20.39 44.58
C THR A 243 22.09 19.70 43.74
N PHE A 244 21.50 18.62 44.22
CA PHE A 244 20.49 17.88 43.47
C PHE A 244 19.27 17.61 44.35
N ILE A 245 18.11 18.13 43.94
CA ILE A 245 16.88 18.05 44.70
C ILE A 245 16.21 16.70 44.41
N THR A 246 15.98 15.88 45.43
CA THR A 246 15.20 14.63 45.38
C THR A 246 13.93 14.76 46.23
N LYS A 247 13.05 13.76 46.20
CA LYS A 247 11.84 13.71 47.05
C LYS A 247 12.18 13.72 48.56
N ASP A 248 13.34 13.15 48.92
CA ASP A 248 13.77 12.93 50.30
C ASP A 248 14.56 14.14 50.86
N GLY A 249 14.90 15.12 50.00
CA GLY A 249 15.59 16.35 50.36
C GLY A 249 16.63 16.78 49.32
N VAL A 250 17.50 17.72 49.66
CA VAL A 250 18.56 18.18 48.74
C VAL A 250 19.86 17.44 49.02
N ARG A 251 20.37 16.71 48.02
CA ARG A 251 21.66 16.03 48.08
C ARG A 251 22.81 17.01 47.74
N PRO A 252 23.97 16.92 48.41
CA PRO A 252 25.19 17.55 47.93
C PRO A 252 25.64 16.83 46.65
N ALA A 253 26.08 17.56 45.61
CA ALA A 253 26.37 16.95 44.32
C ALA A 253 27.46 17.69 43.53
N TYR A 254 27.95 17.04 42.48
CA TYR A 254 28.78 17.68 41.47
C TYR A 254 28.19 17.46 40.08
N ARG A 255 28.15 18.52 39.27
CA ARG A 255 27.96 18.40 37.83
C ARG A 255 29.30 18.05 37.20
N VAL A 256 29.33 17.02 36.39
CA VAL A 256 30.48 16.60 35.60
C VAL A 256 30.09 16.69 34.13
N LEU A 257 30.78 17.52 33.36
CA LEU A 257 30.76 17.47 31.91
C LEU A 257 31.87 16.50 31.51
N PHE A 258 31.48 15.28 31.19
CA PHE A 258 32.36 14.16 30.90
C PHE A 258 32.38 13.88 29.39
N ILE A 259 33.47 14.20 28.71
CA ILE A 259 33.68 13.87 27.31
C ILE A 259 34.46 12.56 27.26
N LYS A 260 33.76 11.48 26.89
CA LYS A 260 34.33 10.13 26.79
C LYS A 260 35.03 9.97 25.44
N GLU A 261 34.34 10.31 24.35
CA GLU A 261 34.83 10.25 22.96
C GLU A 261 34.41 11.54 22.21
N LEU A 262 34.93 11.77 20.99
CA LEU A 262 34.63 13.01 20.24
C LEU A 262 33.14 13.14 19.85
N ASN A 263 32.45 12.01 19.72
CA ASN A 263 31.02 11.86 19.44
C ASN A 263 30.22 11.34 20.66
N GLU A 264 30.83 11.22 21.85
CA GLU A 264 30.15 10.70 23.04
C GLU A 264 30.53 11.53 24.29
N GLY A 265 29.61 12.39 24.72
CA GLY A 265 29.78 13.25 25.89
C GLY A 265 28.53 13.24 26.76
N PHE A 266 28.71 13.38 28.07
CA PHE A 266 27.65 13.32 29.07
C PHE A 266 27.68 14.54 29.99
N GLU A 267 26.51 15.02 30.39
CA GLU A 267 26.37 15.82 31.60
C GLU A 267 25.81 14.91 32.70
N MET A 268 26.68 14.59 33.66
CA MET A 268 26.37 13.74 34.81
C MET A 268 26.20 14.60 36.07
N VAL A 269 25.33 14.19 36.97
CA VAL A 269 25.28 14.69 38.35
C VAL A 269 25.56 13.52 39.28
N ILE A 270 26.63 13.62 40.05
CA ILE A 270 27.09 12.59 40.97
C ILE A 270 26.94 13.09 42.41
N ASP A 271 26.42 12.22 43.28
CA ASP A 271 26.24 12.46 44.70
C ASP A 271 27.59 12.67 45.39
N ALA A 272 27.77 13.82 46.04
CA ALA A 272 29.03 14.21 46.65
C ALA A 272 29.28 13.56 48.03
N ALA A 273 28.31 12.84 48.59
CA ALA A 273 28.46 12.13 49.86
C ALA A 273 28.83 10.65 49.64
N ASN A 274 28.37 10.03 48.56
CA ASN A 274 28.53 8.58 48.33
C ASN A 274 28.98 8.17 46.91
N GLY A 275 29.12 9.11 45.97
CA GLY A 275 29.63 8.84 44.61
C GLY A 275 28.64 8.17 43.65
N LYS A 276 27.36 8.01 44.02
CA LYS A 276 26.33 7.46 43.12
C LYS A 276 25.95 8.45 42.03
N LEU A 277 25.63 7.94 40.84
CA LEU A 277 24.96 8.72 39.80
C LEU A 277 23.56 9.13 40.29
N LEU A 278 23.21 10.41 40.13
CA LEU A 278 21.88 10.95 40.43
C LEU A 278 21.13 11.37 39.16
N TYR A 279 21.88 11.86 38.17
CA TYR A 279 21.35 12.26 36.87
C TYR A 279 22.40 12.10 35.78
N GLN A 280 21.98 11.85 34.55
CA GLN A 280 22.79 11.87 33.34
C GLN A 280 21.94 12.25 32.13
N ARG A 281 22.51 13.03 31.22
CA ARG A 281 22.05 13.13 29.82
C ARG A 281 23.23 13.09 28.86
N SER A 282 22.97 12.74 27.59
CA SER A 282 23.91 13.02 26.51
C SER A 282 24.11 14.54 26.33
N LEU A 283 25.29 14.92 25.86
CA LEU A 283 25.64 16.24 25.34
C LEU A 283 25.80 16.26 23.82
N VAL A 284 25.64 15.10 23.18
CA VAL A 284 25.73 14.90 21.73
C VAL A 284 24.35 14.47 21.22
N ASP A 285 23.88 15.13 20.17
CA ASP A 285 22.54 14.98 19.59
C ASP A 285 22.71 14.76 18.07
N THR A 286 23.18 13.57 17.71
CA THR A 286 23.67 13.21 16.36
C THR A 286 22.58 12.81 15.36
N LEU A 287 21.32 12.70 15.79
CA LEU A 287 20.23 12.17 14.94
C LEU A 287 19.34 13.27 14.31
N LEU A 288 19.39 14.51 14.81
CA LEU A 288 18.49 15.58 14.36
C LEU A 288 18.85 16.28 13.03
N GLU A 289 20.09 16.13 12.56
CA GLU A 289 20.63 16.81 11.36
C GLU A 289 21.02 15.82 10.25
N THR A 290 20.52 14.58 10.31
CA THR A 290 20.86 13.50 9.35
C THR A 290 20.07 13.65 8.04
N GLU A 291 20.71 13.40 6.90
CA GLU A 291 20.13 13.58 5.56
C GLU A 291 20.81 12.72 4.47
N GLY A 292 20.16 12.60 3.30
CA GLY A 292 20.72 11.88 2.14
C GLY A 292 20.16 12.33 0.79
N LEU A 293 20.87 11.98 -0.29
CA LEU A 293 20.45 12.24 -1.67
C LEU A 293 19.51 11.14 -2.17
N VAL A 294 18.28 11.50 -2.52
CA VAL A 294 17.24 10.56 -2.97
C VAL A 294 16.47 11.12 -4.17
N PHE A 295 15.86 10.24 -4.96
CA PHE A 295 14.83 10.61 -5.91
C PHE A 295 13.47 10.68 -5.20
N GLU A 296 12.63 11.65 -5.54
CA GLU A 296 11.28 11.74 -4.97
C GLU A 296 10.24 10.97 -5.79
N ASN A 297 10.55 10.68 -7.04
CA ASN A 297 9.84 9.74 -7.90
C ASN A 297 10.87 8.75 -8.48
N TYR A 298 11.10 8.73 -9.79
CA TYR A 298 12.13 7.92 -10.45
C TYR A 298 13.13 8.76 -11.27
N PRO A 299 14.35 8.27 -11.57
CA PRO A 299 15.35 9.01 -12.32
C PRO A 299 14.82 9.50 -13.68
N GLY A 300 14.85 10.82 -13.90
CA GLY A 300 14.35 11.45 -15.13
C GLY A 300 12.83 11.69 -15.18
N ALA A 301 12.07 11.39 -14.13
CA ALA A 301 10.67 11.80 -14.01
C ALA A 301 10.51 13.33 -14.15
N PRO A 302 9.43 13.83 -14.80
CA PRO A 302 9.20 15.27 -14.97
C PRO A 302 9.14 16.07 -13.66
N ALA A 303 8.69 15.42 -12.57
CA ALA A 303 8.73 15.93 -11.21
C ALA A 303 9.35 14.87 -10.28
N GLY A 304 10.18 15.29 -9.33
CA GLY A 304 10.88 14.39 -8.40
C GLY A 304 12.02 13.55 -9.01
N GLY A 305 12.28 13.67 -10.32
CA GLY A 305 13.26 12.84 -11.04
C GLY A 305 14.71 13.30 -11.06
N THR A 306 15.09 14.18 -10.12
CA THR A 306 16.48 14.58 -9.86
C THR A 306 16.79 14.31 -8.39
N GLN A 307 18.01 13.86 -8.07
CA GLN A 307 18.39 13.67 -6.66
C GLN A 307 18.29 14.99 -5.89
N VAL A 308 17.69 14.92 -4.69
CA VAL A 308 17.51 16.04 -3.76
C VAL A 308 17.90 15.60 -2.35
N MET A 309 18.42 16.54 -1.56
CA MET A 309 18.68 16.29 -0.13
C MET A 309 17.36 16.17 0.63
N LYS A 310 17.23 15.11 1.43
CA LYS A 310 16.10 14.89 2.35
C LYS A 310 16.59 14.54 3.74
N SER A 311 15.98 15.14 4.75
CA SER A 311 16.26 14.83 6.15
C SER A 311 15.68 13.47 6.55
N PHE A 312 16.42 12.72 7.35
CA PHE A 312 16.02 11.42 7.93
C PHE A 312 15.47 11.56 9.36
N LYS A 313 15.05 12.77 9.74
CA LYS A 313 14.42 13.06 11.03
C LYS A 313 13.04 12.43 11.21
N GLY A 314 12.34 12.10 10.11
CA GLY A 314 11.00 11.51 10.14
C GLY A 314 9.89 12.39 10.71
N ASP A 315 8.67 11.83 10.74
CA ASP A 315 7.56 12.39 11.51
C ASP A 315 7.76 12.05 13.00
N PRO A 316 7.87 13.05 13.91
CA PRO A 316 8.09 12.81 15.34
C PRO A 316 6.94 12.07 16.06
N LYS A 317 5.78 11.87 15.42
CA LYS A 317 4.68 11.04 15.94
C LYS A 317 4.88 9.55 15.65
N ALA A 318 5.32 9.22 14.43
CA ALA A 318 5.51 7.85 13.93
C ALA A 318 6.93 7.33 14.24
N SER A 319 7.92 8.19 14.03
CA SER A 319 9.35 7.96 14.21
C SER A 319 9.91 8.93 15.26
N PRO A 320 9.57 8.79 16.56
CA PRO A 320 9.91 9.76 17.60
C PRO A 320 11.42 9.95 17.83
N ASN A 321 12.23 8.94 17.51
CA ASN A 321 13.69 8.96 17.58
C ASN A 321 14.37 9.28 16.23
N GLY A 322 13.59 9.63 15.20
CA GLY A 322 14.04 9.68 13.81
C GLY A 322 14.13 8.30 13.15
N TRP A 323 14.53 8.29 11.88
CA TRP A 323 14.61 7.05 11.11
C TRP A 323 15.86 6.23 11.38
N LEU A 324 16.92 6.82 11.92
CA LEU A 324 18.22 6.15 12.14
C LEU A 324 18.42 5.73 13.59
N ILE A 325 18.93 4.52 13.78
CA ILE A 325 19.48 4.05 15.07
C ILE A 325 21.01 3.94 14.93
N PRO A 326 21.82 4.24 15.96
CA PRO A 326 23.27 4.01 15.93
C PRO A 326 23.62 2.54 15.68
N GLY A 327 23.84 2.18 14.41
CA GLY A 327 23.90 0.78 13.97
C GLY A 327 25.16 0.03 14.38
N THR A 328 26.28 0.73 14.60
CA THR A 328 27.53 0.16 15.13
C THR A 328 28.35 1.23 15.88
N SER A 329 29.41 0.83 16.57
CA SER A 329 30.45 1.74 17.07
C SER A 329 31.27 2.44 15.98
N LEU A 330 31.01 2.16 14.69
CA LEU A 330 31.74 2.71 13.55
C LEU A 330 30.99 3.86 12.83
N GLY A 331 29.72 4.11 13.11
CA GLY A 331 28.94 5.19 12.49
C GLY A 331 27.46 4.85 12.24
N LEU A 332 26.76 5.75 11.56
CA LEU A 332 25.39 5.58 11.10
C LEU A 332 25.37 4.82 9.76
N THR A 333 24.31 4.07 9.52
CA THR A 333 24.08 3.27 8.30
C THR A 333 22.58 3.23 8.00
N THR A 334 22.15 2.64 6.88
CA THR A 334 20.73 2.48 6.49
C THR A 334 19.99 1.47 7.38
N PHE A 335 19.92 1.77 8.68
CA PHE A 335 19.34 0.96 9.74
C PHE A 335 18.63 1.85 10.78
N GLY A 336 17.44 1.43 11.17
CA GLY A 336 16.47 2.27 11.86
C GLY A 336 15.47 1.50 12.70
N ASN A 337 14.55 2.23 13.34
CA ASN A 337 13.44 1.60 14.03
C ASN A 337 12.47 0.94 13.05
N ASN A 338 12.27 1.54 11.88
CA ASN A 338 11.24 1.09 10.93
C ASN A 338 11.80 0.23 9.80
N ALA A 339 13.08 0.41 9.43
CA ALA A 339 13.69 -0.22 8.26
C ALA A 339 15.18 -0.56 8.42
N ASN A 340 15.66 -1.51 7.61
CA ASN A 340 17.02 -2.04 7.56
C ASN A 340 17.39 -2.39 6.11
N SER A 341 18.01 -1.48 5.36
CA SER A 341 18.29 -1.64 3.93
C SER A 341 19.77 -1.94 3.64
N TYR A 342 20.04 -2.94 2.80
CA TYR A 342 21.39 -3.44 2.50
C TYR A 342 21.40 -4.25 1.19
N ALA A 343 22.59 -4.48 0.61
CA ALA A 343 22.76 -5.27 -0.62
C ALA A 343 22.30 -6.72 -0.43
N ASN A 344 21.59 -7.29 -1.42
CA ASN A 344 21.13 -8.68 -1.38
C ASN A 344 21.51 -9.44 -2.67
N TRP A 345 22.76 -9.28 -3.13
CA TRP A 345 23.14 -9.69 -4.48
C TRP A 345 23.18 -11.21 -4.71
N SER A 346 23.54 -12.00 -3.69
CA SER A 346 23.76 -13.45 -3.83
C SER A 346 22.47 -14.28 -3.81
N ASN A 347 21.35 -13.73 -3.33
CA ASN A 347 20.07 -14.41 -3.23
C ASN A 347 18.93 -13.48 -3.69
N PHE A 348 17.98 -13.98 -4.47
CA PHE A 348 16.84 -13.16 -4.92
C PHE A 348 15.59 -13.31 -4.05
N LEU A 349 15.44 -14.40 -3.28
CA LEU A 349 14.21 -14.73 -2.55
C LEU A 349 14.23 -14.39 -1.05
N VAL A 350 15.41 -14.38 -0.43
CA VAL A 350 15.53 -14.24 1.03
C VAL A 350 16.67 -13.30 1.45
N PRO A 351 16.59 -12.71 2.66
CA PRO A 351 17.67 -11.97 3.31
C PRO A 351 19.01 -12.71 3.33
N ALA A 352 20.00 -12.10 2.70
CA ALA A 352 21.41 -12.48 2.66
C ALA A 352 22.29 -11.21 2.80
N ASP A 353 23.61 -11.34 2.67
CA ASP A 353 24.59 -10.27 2.42
C ASP A 353 24.57 -9.00 3.33
N GLN A 354 23.89 -9.06 4.48
CA GLN A 354 23.59 -7.91 5.36
C GLN A 354 24.77 -7.01 5.74
N ALA A 355 26.01 -7.51 5.69
CA ALA A 355 27.22 -6.73 5.96
C ALA A 355 27.51 -5.63 4.91
N VAL A 356 26.91 -5.72 3.71
CA VAL A 356 27.23 -4.84 2.58
C VAL A 356 26.19 -3.71 2.47
N ARG A 357 26.55 -2.53 2.97
CA ARG A 357 25.68 -1.33 3.10
C ARG A 357 26.51 -0.03 3.23
N PRO A 358 25.94 1.16 2.97
CA PRO A 358 26.62 2.44 3.19
C PRO A 358 26.97 2.68 4.67
N LEU A 359 28.00 3.48 4.93
CA LEU A 359 28.40 3.95 6.26
C LEU A 359 28.64 5.46 6.20
N ALA A 360 27.90 6.22 7.01
CA ALA A 360 28.01 7.67 7.18
C ALA A 360 28.43 7.98 8.63
N LEU A 361 29.59 8.64 8.81
CA LEU A 361 30.15 8.89 10.14
C LEU A 361 29.44 10.03 10.88
N ASP A 362 28.95 11.00 10.12
CA ASP A 362 28.26 12.23 10.51
C ASP A 362 26.77 12.22 10.15
N GLY A 363 26.30 11.20 9.43
CA GLY A 363 24.91 11.05 9.00
C GLY A 363 24.59 11.73 7.67
N ASP A 364 25.60 12.08 6.87
CA ASP A 364 25.45 12.50 5.48
C ASP A 364 25.48 11.27 4.52
N PHE A 365 24.34 10.98 3.90
CA PHE A 365 24.17 9.92 2.90
C PHE A 365 24.09 10.50 1.46
N SER A 366 24.89 11.54 1.16
CA SER A 366 24.98 12.17 -0.17
C SER A 366 25.71 11.33 -1.23
N TYR A 367 25.16 10.16 -1.57
CA TYR A 367 25.70 9.32 -2.64
C TYR A 367 25.07 9.68 -4.00
N LEU A 368 25.93 9.92 -5.01
CA LEU A 368 25.49 10.24 -6.36
C LEU A 368 25.12 8.98 -7.15
N PHE A 369 23.95 9.00 -7.78
CA PHE A 369 23.51 8.01 -8.75
C PHE A 369 24.27 8.15 -10.08
N LYS A 370 24.79 7.05 -10.59
CA LYS A 370 25.56 6.94 -11.84
C LYS A 370 24.81 6.25 -12.97
N ASN A 371 23.67 5.64 -12.69
CA ASN A 371 22.90 4.81 -13.64
C ASN A 371 23.74 3.66 -14.24
N ALA A 372 24.61 3.07 -13.42
CA ALA A 372 25.67 2.18 -13.87
C ALA A 372 25.14 0.90 -14.51
N TRP A 373 24.02 0.35 -14.04
CA TRP A 373 23.38 -0.81 -14.66
C TRP A 373 22.98 -0.55 -16.13
N GLN A 374 22.39 0.63 -16.41
CA GLN A 374 22.03 1.06 -17.76
C GLN A 374 23.27 1.40 -18.60
N GLU A 375 24.20 2.19 -18.06
CA GLU A 375 25.46 2.57 -18.73
C GLU A 375 26.39 1.37 -19.04
N LYS A 376 26.20 0.23 -18.36
CA LYS A 376 26.89 -1.04 -18.65
C LYS A 376 26.06 -2.05 -19.43
N ASN A 377 24.82 -1.73 -19.82
CA ASN A 377 23.90 -2.64 -20.53
C ASN A 377 23.79 -4.01 -19.83
N GLY A 378 23.44 -4.02 -18.53
CA GLY A 378 23.17 -5.27 -17.81
C GLY A 378 24.38 -6.11 -17.42
N GLN A 379 25.59 -5.54 -17.35
CA GLN A 379 26.77 -6.31 -16.97
C GLN A 379 26.65 -6.84 -15.52
N THR A 380 26.46 -8.14 -15.34
CA THR A 380 26.28 -8.80 -14.02
C THR A 380 27.57 -8.95 -13.19
N THR A 381 28.68 -8.36 -13.62
CA THR A 381 29.95 -8.34 -12.89
C THR A 381 30.28 -6.91 -12.47
N PRO A 382 30.67 -6.64 -11.21
CA PRO A 382 31.16 -5.33 -10.79
C PRO A 382 32.29 -4.79 -11.69
N PRO A 383 32.38 -3.46 -11.93
CA PRO A 383 31.81 -2.40 -11.10
C PRO A 383 30.28 -2.22 -11.24
N SER A 384 29.73 -2.07 -12.46
CA SER A 384 28.27 -2.14 -12.80
C SER A 384 27.28 -1.69 -11.69
N TYR A 385 26.21 -2.44 -11.43
CA TYR A 385 25.18 -2.17 -10.40
C TYR A 385 25.77 -1.85 -9.00
N ALA A 386 26.89 -2.49 -8.64
CA ALA A 386 27.56 -2.28 -7.36
C ALA A 386 28.17 -0.86 -7.22
N GLU A 387 28.31 -0.09 -8.30
CA GLU A 387 28.69 1.32 -8.23
C GLU A 387 27.60 2.23 -7.66
N ASP A 388 26.33 1.83 -7.74
CA ASP A 388 25.16 2.58 -7.29
C ASP A 388 24.62 2.12 -5.93
N LEU A 389 25.13 1.01 -5.37
CA LEU A 389 24.69 0.41 -4.10
C LEU A 389 24.38 1.42 -2.99
N ASN A 390 25.32 2.35 -2.71
CA ASN A 390 25.13 3.29 -1.61
C ASN A 390 23.99 4.27 -1.88
N SER A 391 23.78 4.66 -3.14
CA SER A 391 22.66 5.49 -3.56
C SER A 391 21.34 4.70 -3.51
N ALA A 392 21.34 3.45 -3.98
CA ALA A 392 20.19 2.55 -3.98
C ALA A 392 19.70 2.25 -2.55
N ALA A 393 20.61 1.83 -1.67
CA ALA A 393 20.30 1.56 -0.26
C ALA A 393 19.79 2.80 0.49
N THR A 394 20.32 3.99 0.17
CA THR A 394 19.84 5.26 0.74
C THR A 394 18.44 5.61 0.23
N ASN A 395 18.17 5.39 -1.05
CA ASN A 395 16.88 5.66 -1.69
C ASN A 395 15.79 4.72 -1.15
N LEU A 396 16.03 3.40 -1.14
CA LEU A 396 15.11 2.41 -0.59
C LEU A 396 14.81 2.66 0.89
N PHE A 397 15.85 2.96 1.69
CA PHE A 397 15.70 3.28 3.11
C PHE A 397 14.84 4.52 3.34
N TYR A 398 15.01 5.58 2.55
CA TYR A 398 14.17 6.77 2.59
C TYR A 398 12.71 6.44 2.30
N HIS A 399 12.42 5.70 1.21
CA HIS A 399 11.06 5.40 0.81
C HIS A 399 10.34 4.46 1.78
N HIS A 400 11.01 3.43 2.32
CA HIS A 400 10.45 2.57 3.37
C HIS A 400 10.07 3.35 4.63
N ASN A 401 10.93 4.25 5.12
CA ASN A 401 10.61 5.06 6.29
C ASN A 401 9.53 6.13 6.00
N LEU A 402 9.50 6.68 4.79
CA LEU A 402 8.46 7.61 4.35
C LEU A 402 7.08 6.94 4.34
N PHE A 403 6.98 5.70 3.85
CA PHE A 403 5.72 4.97 3.81
C PHE A 403 5.30 4.39 5.16
N HIS A 404 6.25 4.03 6.03
CA HIS A 404 5.98 3.82 7.46
C HIS A 404 5.25 5.04 8.06
N ASP A 405 5.85 6.22 7.98
CA ASP A 405 5.31 7.44 8.62
C ASP A 405 3.98 7.89 7.96
N TYR A 406 3.78 7.60 6.68
CA TYR A 406 2.53 7.85 5.97
C TYR A 406 1.39 6.96 6.48
N PHE A 407 1.56 5.62 6.49
CA PHE A 407 0.53 4.70 6.96
C PHE A 407 0.28 4.80 8.47
N TYR A 408 1.31 5.11 9.27
CA TYR A 408 1.16 5.43 10.69
C TYR A 408 0.21 6.60 10.95
N ASN A 409 0.25 7.61 10.08
CA ASN A 409 -0.64 8.76 10.18
C ASN A 409 -2.07 8.49 9.71
N LEU A 410 -2.27 7.47 8.86
CA LEU A 410 -3.61 7.03 8.44
C LEU A 410 -4.27 6.06 9.42
N GLY A 411 -3.49 5.27 10.17
CA GLY A 411 -3.99 4.42 11.27
C GLY A 411 -3.17 3.17 11.58
N TRP A 412 -2.23 2.79 10.71
CA TRP A 412 -1.41 1.58 10.87
C TRP A 412 -0.27 1.82 11.87
N THR A 413 -0.61 1.62 13.14
CA THR A 413 0.22 1.89 14.32
C THR A 413 0.74 0.60 14.95
N GLU A 414 1.49 0.72 16.04
CA GLU A 414 2.08 -0.41 16.80
C GLU A 414 1.05 -1.49 17.13
N ALA A 415 -0.11 -1.10 17.67
CA ALA A 415 -1.18 -2.05 18.01
C ALA A 415 -1.92 -2.66 16.80
N ALA A 416 -1.62 -2.21 15.58
CA ALA A 416 -2.15 -2.70 14.31
C ALA A 416 -1.11 -3.50 13.50
N GLY A 417 0.03 -3.84 14.09
CA GLY A 417 1.08 -4.65 13.48
C GLY A 417 1.80 -3.92 12.34
N ASN A 418 2.20 -2.67 12.56
CA ASN A 418 3.18 -1.98 11.70
C ASN A 418 4.59 -2.59 11.86
N LEU A 419 5.55 -2.13 11.06
CA LEU A 419 6.90 -2.71 11.01
C LEU A 419 7.88 -1.90 11.87
N GLN A 420 8.14 -2.32 13.10
CA GLN A 420 9.01 -1.60 14.04
C GLN A 420 9.87 -2.52 14.93
N LEU A 421 11.17 -2.17 15.05
CA LEU A 421 12.12 -2.82 15.96
C LEU A 421 11.75 -2.60 17.43
N SER A 422 11.11 -1.47 17.74
CA SER A 422 10.59 -1.14 19.06
C SER A 422 9.27 -0.39 18.95
N ASN A 423 8.25 -0.93 19.62
CA ASN A 423 6.89 -0.37 19.65
C ASN A 423 6.67 0.60 20.82
N TYR A 424 7.73 0.94 21.57
CA TYR A 424 7.70 1.89 22.70
C TYR A 424 6.62 1.60 23.76
N GLY A 425 6.21 0.33 23.90
CA GLY A 425 5.14 -0.10 24.82
C GLY A 425 3.72 0.27 24.40
N LYS A 426 3.49 0.69 23.14
CA LYS A 426 2.17 1.15 22.65
C LYS A 426 1.23 0.02 22.18
N GLY A 427 1.73 -1.20 22.01
CA GLY A 427 0.97 -2.37 21.53
C GLY A 427 1.73 -3.16 20.46
N GLY A 428 1.07 -4.19 19.90
CA GLY A 428 1.66 -5.09 18.90
C GLY A 428 2.79 -5.96 19.45
N MET A 429 3.47 -6.65 18.54
CA MET A 429 4.76 -7.31 18.79
C MET A 429 5.87 -6.48 18.15
N ASP A 430 6.98 -6.30 18.87
CA ASP A 430 8.14 -5.56 18.36
C ASP A 430 9.19 -6.49 17.74
N GLY A 431 10.14 -5.89 17.03
CA GLY A 431 11.29 -6.61 16.47
C GLY A 431 11.25 -6.80 14.95
N ASP A 432 10.30 -6.19 14.24
CA ASP A 432 9.94 -6.54 12.85
C ASP A 432 10.11 -5.43 11.80
N ALA A 433 11.04 -4.49 12.07
CA ALA A 433 11.49 -3.50 11.10
C ALA A 433 11.79 -4.11 9.71
N ILE A 434 11.29 -3.48 8.65
CA ILE A 434 11.38 -4.03 7.29
C ILE A 434 12.83 -4.24 6.85
N LEU A 435 13.12 -5.38 6.24
CA LEU A 435 14.41 -5.60 5.57
C LEU A 435 14.29 -5.16 4.10
N GLY A 436 15.07 -4.15 3.71
CA GLY A 436 15.16 -3.69 2.32
C GLY A 436 16.30 -4.40 1.60
N LEU A 437 15.96 -5.29 0.67
CA LEU A 437 16.89 -6.13 -0.07
C LEU A 437 17.27 -5.44 -1.39
N VAL A 438 18.31 -4.61 -1.31
CA VAL A 438 18.80 -3.75 -2.40
C VAL A 438 19.44 -4.58 -3.50
N GLN A 439 19.06 -4.34 -4.74
CA GLN A 439 19.54 -5.04 -5.94
C GLN A 439 19.49 -6.57 -5.77
N ALA A 440 18.36 -7.07 -5.24
CA ALA A 440 18.19 -8.46 -4.86
C ALA A 440 18.46 -9.39 -6.06
N GLY A 441 19.29 -10.41 -5.85
CA GLY A 441 19.69 -11.33 -6.92
C GLY A 441 20.59 -10.73 -8.01
N ALA A 442 21.21 -9.56 -7.84
CA ALA A 442 22.08 -8.98 -8.88
C ALA A 442 23.14 -9.96 -9.44
N LEU A 443 23.70 -10.85 -8.60
CA LEU A 443 24.63 -11.90 -9.02
C LEU A 443 23.98 -13.22 -9.45
N SER A 444 22.84 -13.61 -8.84
CA SER A 444 22.28 -14.96 -8.95
C SER A 444 20.98 -15.08 -9.74
N GLY A 445 20.25 -13.97 -9.93
CA GLY A 445 18.90 -13.95 -10.49
C GLY A 445 18.81 -13.75 -12.01
N GLY A 446 19.94 -13.53 -12.70
CA GLY A 446 19.98 -13.27 -14.15
C GLY A 446 19.95 -14.53 -15.01
N ALA A 447 20.55 -14.45 -16.21
CA ALA A 447 20.64 -15.55 -17.16
C ALA A 447 21.24 -16.83 -16.55
N PRO A 448 20.75 -18.04 -16.90
CA PRO A 448 19.77 -18.30 -17.96
C PRO A 448 18.30 -18.31 -17.50
N THR A 449 18.01 -18.26 -16.20
CA THR A 449 16.64 -18.43 -15.68
C THR A 449 15.89 -17.11 -15.48
N TYR A 450 16.60 -16.00 -15.26
CA TYR A 450 16.03 -14.67 -15.03
C TYR A 450 15.03 -14.59 -13.85
N THR A 451 15.13 -15.51 -12.90
CA THR A 451 14.20 -15.64 -11.75
C THR A 451 14.35 -14.55 -10.68
N GLY A 452 15.39 -13.73 -10.76
CA GLY A 452 15.61 -12.53 -9.93
C GLY A 452 15.92 -11.32 -10.80
N ARG A 453 15.06 -11.07 -11.79
CA ARG A 453 15.06 -9.95 -12.72
C ARG A 453 13.63 -9.51 -13.02
N ASP A 454 13.51 -8.27 -13.49
CA ASP A 454 12.28 -7.71 -14.07
C ASP A 454 11.04 -7.86 -13.18
N ASN A 455 11.24 -7.71 -11.87
CA ASN A 455 10.16 -7.74 -10.88
C ASN A 455 10.57 -6.99 -9.59
N ALA A 456 9.66 -6.95 -8.63
CA ALA A 456 9.95 -6.75 -7.22
C ALA A 456 9.08 -7.73 -6.41
N TYR A 457 9.21 -7.75 -5.09
CA TYR A 457 8.27 -8.46 -4.21
C TYR A 457 8.36 -7.98 -2.77
N MET A 458 7.29 -8.23 -2.01
CA MET A 458 7.23 -8.19 -0.56
C MET A 458 6.92 -9.58 -0.01
N LEU A 459 7.72 -10.07 0.94
CA LEU A 459 7.28 -11.13 1.84
C LEU A 459 6.85 -10.54 3.18
N THR A 460 5.55 -10.59 3.44
CA THR A 460 4.95 -10.16 4.71
C THR A 460 4.80 -11.36 5.64
N LEU A 461 5.49 -11.33 6.78
CA LEU A 461 5.35 -12.33 7.85
C LEU A 461 4.48 -11.76 9.00
N PRO A 462 3.92 -12.61 9.89
CA PRO A 462 3.09 -12.15 11.01
C PRO A 462 3.75 -11.13 11.94
N ASP A 463 2.94 -10.46 12.76
CA ASP A 463 3.36 -9.41 13.71
C ASP A 463 4.54 -9.85 14.59
N GLY A 464 5.56 -9.00 14.73
CA GLY A 464 6.80 -9.33 15.46
C GLY A 464 7.81 -10.20 14.70
N ILE A 465 7.56 -10.52 13.42
CA ILE A 465 8.53 -11.17 12.54
C ILE A 465 8.85 -10.24 11.34
N PRO A 466 10.12 -9.86 11.10
CA PRO A 466 10.49 -8.94 10.02
C PRO A 466 9.96 -9.34 8.65
N ALA A 467 9.18 -8.46 8.03
CA ALA A 467 8.87 -8.51 6.61
C ALA A 467 10.09 -8.07 5.78
N TRP A 468 10.14 -8.44 4.50
CA TRP A 468 11.21 -7.98 3.60
C TRP A 468 10.72 -7.68 2.19
N SER A 469 11.27 -6.63 1.60
CA SER A 469 10.98 -6.18 0.24
C SER A 469 12.25 -6.27 -0.62
N GLY A 470 12.14 -6.91 -1.79
CA GLY A 470 13.23 -7.14 -2.73
C GLY A 470 13.07 -6.36 -4.03
N MET A 471 13.99 -5.43 -4.26
CA MET A 471 14.07 -4.67 -5.50
C MET A 471 15.01 -5.38 -6.48
N PHE A 472 14.54 -5.75 -7.68
CA PHE A 472 15.42 -6.33 -8.69
C PHE A 472 16.02 -5.28 -9.63
N LEU A 473 17.09 -5.70 -10.29
CA LEU A 473 17.53 -5.10 -11.55
C LEU A 473 16.60 -5.55 -12.67
N TRP A 474 16.25 -4.61 -13.55
CA TRP A 474 15.39 -4.83 -14.71
C TRP A 474 16.24 -4.80 -15.99
N GLU A 475 15.94 -5.63 -16.97
CA GLU A 475 16.66 -5.73 -18.25
C GLU A 475 15.76 -6.24 -19.41
N PRO A 476 16.10 -5.97 -20.68
CA PRO A 476 15.36 -6.55 -21.80
C PRO A 476 15.60 -8.07 -21.90
N ILE A 477 14.57 -8.89 -21.63
CA ILE A 477 14.55 -10.34 -21.81
C ILE A 477 13.79 -10.68 -23.11
N PRO A 478 14.49 -11.12 -24.18
CA PRO A 478 13.90 -11.35 -25.51
C PRO A 478 12.67 -12.25 -25.51
N GLY A 479 11.55 -11.70 -25.99
CA GLY A 479 10.28 -12.40 -26.10
C GLY A 479 9.71 -12.85 -24.74
N SER A 480 9.99 -12.11 -23.67
CA SER A 480 9.35 -12.20 -22.35
C SER A 480 9.01 -10.80 -21.81
N PHE A 481 10.00 -9.91 -21.71
CA PHE A 481 9.86 -8.57 -21.16
C PHE A 481 10.87 -7.61 -21.83
N GLU A 482 10.39 -6.68 -22.65
CA GLU A 482 11.21 -5.80 -23.49
C GLU A 482 11.37 -4.40 -22.87
N GLY A 483 11.56 -4.33 -21.55
CA GLY A 483 11.68 -3.08 -20.77
C GLY A 483 12.98 -2.31 -21.04
N GLN A 484 13.59 -1.74 -20.01
CA GLN A 484 14.92 -1.14 -20.11
C GLN A 484 15.83 -1.57 -18.96
N TYR A 485 17.15 -1.47 -19.18
CA TYR A 485 18.11 -1.61 -18.08
C TYR A 485 17.85 -0.52 -17.04
N ALA A 486 17.29 -0.90 -15.90
CA ALA A 486 16.93 -0.01 -14.80
C ALA A 486 17.18 -0.71 -13.46
N ASP A 487 17.37 0.07 -12.40
CA ASP A 487 17.55 -0.44 -11.04
C ASP A 487 16.29 -0.12 -10.21
N GLY A 488 15.58 -1.15 -9.76
CA GLY A 488 14.26 -1.04 -9.12
C GLY A 488 14.30 -0.26 -7.80
N ASP A 489 15.45 -0.19 -7.12
CA ASP A 489 15.69 0.62 -5.92
C ASP A 489 15.47 2.15 -6.13
N PHE A 490 15.24 2.58 -7.38
CA PHE A 490 14.96 3.97 -7.73
C PHE A 490 13.57 4.21 -8.35
N ASP A 491 12.70 3.20 -8.50
CA ASP A 491 11.30 3.43 -8.89
C ASP A 491 10.42 3.54 -7.64
N ALA A 492 10.17 4.78 -7.20
CA ALA A 492 9.33 5.03 -6.02
C ALA A 492 7.93 4.39 -6.14
N GLY A 493 7.36 4.30 -7.34
CA GLY A 493 6.06 3.67 -7.56
C GLY A 493 6.07 2.19 -7.20
N ILE A 494 7.13 1.47 -7.56
CA ILE A 494 7.31 0.05 -7.22
C ILE A 494 7.61 -0.12 -5.73
N ILE A 495 8.51 0.68 -5.16
CA ILE A 495 8.82 0.60 -3.71
C ILE A 495 7.56 0.82 -2.86
N TYR A 496 6.70 1.77 -3.26
CA TYR A 496 5.43 2.04 -2.59
C TYR A 496 4.39 0.94 -2.77
N HIS A 497 4.34 0.30 -3.95
CA HIS A 497 3.50 -0.87 -4.22
C HIS A 497 3.91 -2.02 -3.28
N GLU A 498 5.20 -2.38 -3.25
CA GLU A 498 5.68 -3.44 -2.36
C GLU A 498 5.40 -3.12 -0.88
N TYR A 499 5.66 -1.88 -0.44
CA TYR A 499 5.41 -1.51 0.95
C TYR A 499 3.92 -1.61 1.34
N ALA A 500 3.00 -1.40 0.39
CA ALA A 500 1.58 -1.60 0.64
C ALA A 500 1.21 -3.08 0.84
N HIS A 501 1.92 -4.05 0.25
CA HIS A 501 1.71 -5.48 0.54
C HIS A 501 1.99 -5.83 2.01
N ALA A 502 2.90 -5.11 2.69
CA ALA A 502 3.10 -5.29 4.12
C ALA A 502 1.93 -4.77 4.96
N LEU A 503 1.37 -3.61 4.57
CA LEU A 503 0.14 -3.09 5.17
C LEU A 503 -1.03 -4.07 4.95
N THR A 504 -1.33 -4.45 3.71
CA THR A 504 -2.54 -5.19 3.38
C THR A 504 -2.56 -6.59 4.00
N ASN A 505 -1.44 -7.31 3.96
CA ASN A 505 -1.31 -8.65 4.57
C ASN A 505 -1.31 -8.64 6.10
N ARG A 506 -0.97 -7.52 6.75
CA ARG A 506 -1.07 -7.34 8.22
C ARG A 506 -2.43 -6.83 8.67
N TYR A 507 -3.10 -6.03 7.84
CA TYR A 507 -4.19 -5.16 8.30
C TYR A 507 -5.58 -5.58 7.81
N VAL A 508 -5.70 -6.25 6.64
CA VAL A 508 -6.99 -6.77 6.17
C VAL A 508 -7.48 -7.87 7.11
N ALA A 509 -8.68 -7.71 7.66
CA ALA A 509 -9.30 -8.59 8.66
C ALA A 509 -8.42 -8.92 9.90
N GLY A 510 -7.37 -8.13 10.17
CA GLY A 510 -6.41 -8.39 11.24
C GLY A 510 -5.20 -9.27 10.85
N GLY A 511 -5.04 -9.59 9.56
CA GLY A 511 -3.89 -10.29 9.00
C GLY A 511 -4.22 -11.66 8.40
N GLU A 512 -3.29 -12.20 7.61
CA GLU A 512 -3.37 -13.56 7.00
C GLU A 512 -4.65 -13.81 6.17
N ALA A 513 -5.13 -12.78 5.46
CA ALA A 513 -6.48 -12.69 4.92
C ALA A 513 -6.58 -12.38 3.42
N LEU A 514 -5.50 -12.57 2.65
CA LEU A 514 -5.40 -12.29 1.22
C LEU A 514 -5.04 -13.52 0.37
N GLY A 515 -5.44 -14.72 0.82
CA GLY A 515 -5.05 -16.00 0.23
C GLY A 515 -5.96 -16.52 -0.90
N SER A 516 -7.06 -15.81 -1.18
CA SER A 516 -8.07 -16.15 -2.22
C SER A 516 -7.94 -15.24 -3.44
N HIS A 517 -8.43 -15.66 -4.61
CA HIS A 517 -8.21 -14.93 -5.89
C HIS A 517 -8.49 -13.41 -5.86
N GLN A 518 -9.73 -13.01 -5.58
CA GLN A 518 -10.12 -11.59 -5.50
C GLN A 518 -9.40 -10.84 -4.37
N SER A 519 -9.04 -11.53 -3.28
CA SER A 519 -8.37 -10.88 -2.14
C SER A 519 -6.90 -10.59 -2.45
N GLY A 520 -6.18 -11.53 -3.06
CA GLY A 520 -4.84 -11.31 -3.60
C GLY A 520 -4.83 -10.24 -4.70
N SER A 521 -5.84 -10.26 -5.58
CA SER A 521 -6.05 -9.20 -6.59
C SER A 521 -6.25 -7.82 -5.94
N MET A 522 -7.02 -7.72 -4.85
CA MET A 522 -7.12 -6.46 -4.11
C MET A 522 -5.79 -6.06 -3.46
N GLY A 523 -4.99 -7.03 -2.99
CA GLY A 523 -3.59 -6.83 -2.55
C GLY A 523 -2.78 -6.03 -3.56
N GLU A 524 -2.69 -6.55 -4.78
CA GLU A 524 -2.07 -5.91 -5.95
C GLU A 524 -2.65 -4.52 -6.24
N GLY A 525 -3.98 -4.43 -6.29
CA GLY A 525 -4.69 -3.19 -6.61
C GLY A 525 -4.53 -2.09 -5.54
N TRP A 526 -4.35 -2.45 -4.27
CA TRP A 526 -3.99 -1.49 -3.21
C TRP A 526 -2.54 -1.01 -3.33
N GLY A 527 -1.61 -1.86 -3.75
CA GLY A 527 -0.23 -1.46 -4.05
C GLY A 527 -0.19 -0.38 -5.11
N ASP A 528 -0.83 -0.64 -6.25
CA ASP A 528 -0.98 0.32 -7.34
C ASP A 528 -1.71 1.60 -6.89
N PHE A 529 -2.83 1.46 -6.18
CA PHE A 529 -3.61 2.61 -5.69
C PHE A 529 -2.81 3.50 -4.74
N PHE A 530 -2.19 2.96 -3.68
CA PHE A 530 -1.47 3.79 -2.71
C PHE A 530 -0.21 4.43 -3.31
N ALA A 531 0.53 3.69 -4.13
CA ALA A 531 1.71 4.21 -4.83
C ALA A 531 1.34 5.40 -5.72
N MET A 532 0.37 5.22 -6.63
CA MET A 532 -0.01 6.24 -7.58
C MET A 532 -0.79 7.40 -6.91
N HIS A 533 -1.62 7.11 -5.91
CA HIS A 533 -2.33 8.14 -5.14
C HIS A 533 -1.34 9.06 -4.45
N TYR A 534 -0.33 8.50 -3.77
CA TYR A 534 0.68 9.30 -3.09
C TYR A 534 1.45 10.20 -4.06
N LEU A 535 1.97 9.64 -5.16
CA LEU A 535 2.71 10.42 -6.18
C LEU A 535 1.85 11.53 -6.80
N ALA A 536 0.58 11.26 -7.12
CA ALA A 536 -0.37 12.24 -7.68
C ALA A 536 -0.82 13.32 -6.68
N LYS A 537 -0.93 12.95 -5.40
CA LYS A 537 -1.20 13.87 -4.28
C LYS A 537 -0.01 14.80 -4.02
N LYS A 538 1.23 14.30 -4.15
CA LYS A 538 2.46 15.10 -4.05
C LYS A 538 2.79 15.90 -5.32
N GLY A 539 2.10 15.66 -6.43
CA GLY A 539 2.40 16.29 -7.73
C GLY A 539 3.73 15.81 -8.33
N GLN A 540 4.18 14.62 -7.92
CA GLN A 540 5.38 13.94 -8.43
C GLN A 540 5.09 13.15 -9.72
N GLN A 541 3.82 12.82 -9.96
CA GLN A 541 3.36 12.13 -11.16
C GLN A 541 1.91 12.51 -11.46
N GLU A 542 1.63 13.02 -12.66
CA GLU A 542 0.28 13.47 -13.05
C GLU A 542 -0.58 12.31 -13.56
N LYS A 543 -0.06 11.52 -14.51
CA LYS A 543 -0.69 10.30 -15.03
C LYS A 543 -0.28 9.09 -14.16
N PRO A 544 -1.22 8.35 -13.53
CA PRO A 544 -0.93 7.24 -12.60
C PRO A 544 -0.46 5.96 -13.32
N VAL A 545 0.78 6.00 -13.80
CA VAL A 545 1.48 4.90 -14.49
C VAL A 545 2.42 4.13 -13.55
N VAL A 546 2.16 2.84 -13.36
CA VAL A 546 2.96 1.97 -12.50
C VAL A 546 4.17 1.41 -13.26
N GLY A 547 5.37 1.50 -12.68
CA GLY A 547 6.61 1.00 -13.27
C GLY A 547 7.08 1.75 -14.52
N ALA A 548 6.76 3.05 -14.64
CA ALA A 548 7.10 3.87 -15.80
C ALA A 548 8.61 3.90 -16.09
N TYR A 549 9.45 3.89 -15.05
CA TYR A 549 10.91 3.87 -15.20
C TYR A 549 11.40 2.50 -15.66
N VAL A 550 11.07 1.43 -14.97
CA VAL A 550 11.63 0.10 -15.27
C VAL A 550 11.21 -0.45 -16.65
N THR A 551 9.99 -0.12 -17.08
CA THR A 551 9.48 -0.50 -18.39
C THR A 551 9.96 0.40 -19.53
N GLY A 552 10.37 1.63 -19.22
CA GLY A 552 10.57 2.70 -20.20
C GLY A 552 9.28 3.14 -20.91
N ASN A 553 8.10 2.85 -20.33
CA ASN A 553 6.79 3.22 -20.87
C ASN A 553 6.06 4.19 -19.93
N ALA A 554 6.09 5.48 -20.27
CA ALA A 554 5.42 6.53 -19.49
C ALA A 554 3.92 6.72 -19.81
N GLU A 555 3.32 5.88 -20.66
CA GLU A 555 1.88 5.92 -20.98
C GLU A 555 1.07 4.88 -20.20
N ARG A 556 1.52 3.63 -20.16
CA ARG A 556 0.85 2.53 -19.40
C ARG A 556 1.75 1.72 -18.48
N GLY A 557 3.08 1.90 -18.57
CA GLY A 557 4.02 1.22 -17.68
C GLY A 557 3.95 -0.29 -17.81
N ILE A 558 3.89 -1.00 -16.69
CA ILE A 558 3.81 -2.47 -16.65
C ILE A 558 2.37 -3.01 -16.83
N ARG A 559 1.37 -2.18 -16.53
CA ARG A 559 -0.06 -2.49 -16.65
C ARG A 559 -0.56 -2.33 -18.09
N SER A 560 -1.84 -2.62 -18.29
CA SER A 560 -2.52 -2.47 -19.59
C SER A 560 -2.95 -1.03 -19.89
N TYR A 561 -3.25 -0.23 -18.86
CA TYR A 561 -3.55 1.21 -18.94
C TYR A 561 -2.98 1.91 -17.69
N SER A 562 -2.95 3.24 -17.66
CA SER A 562 -2.86 3.98 -16.40
C SER A 562 -4.18 3.90 -15.62
N LEU A 563 -4.14 4.04 -14.29
CA LEU A 563 -5.33 3.85 -13.42
C LEU A 563 -6.50 4.81 -13.74
N ASP A 564 -6.23 5.97 -14.36
CA ASP A 564 -7.21 6.97 -14.78
C ASP A 564 -7.81 6.73 -16.18
N GLU A 565 -7.11 6.00 -17.05
CA GLU A 565 -7.57 5.64 -18.40
C GLU A 565 -8.18 4.24 -18.47
N ALA A 566 -7.99 3.41 -17.43
CA ALA A 566 -8.48 2.04 -17.37
C ALA A 566 -10.02 1.94 -17.52
N PRO A 567 -10.54 1.20 -18.52
CA PRO A 567 -11.99 1.08 -18.77
C PRO A 567 -12.68 0.08 -17.82
N TYR A 568 -11.95 -0.52 -16.89
CA TYR A 568 -12.38 -1.71 -16.16
C TYR A 568 -13.57 -1.54 -15.21
N ASN A 569 -14.27 -2.63 -14.98
CA ASN A 569 -15.39 -2.77 -14.05
C ASN A 569 -15.40 -4.18 -13.44
N TYR A 570 -16.26 -4.41 -12.44
CA TYR A 570 -16.29 -5.69 -11.73
C TYR A 570 -16.62 -6.92 -12.60
N GLY A 571 -17.28 -6.74 -13.75
CA GLY A 571 -17.53 -7.81 -14.71
C GLY A 571 -16.29 -8.23 -15.50
N ASP A 572 -15.17 -7.53 -15.39
CA ASP A 572 -13.94 -7.80 -16.13
C ASP A 572 -12.98 -8.76 -15.40
N ILE A 573 -13.33 -9.34 -14.24
CA ILE A 573 -12.45 -10.33 -13.58
C ILE A 573 -12.19 -11.51 -14.54
N GLY A 574 -10.92 -11.76 -14.85
CA GLY A 574 -10.46 -12.78 -15.81
C GLY A 574 -10.23 -12.29 -17.25
N TYR A 575 -10.51 -11.01 -17.57
CA TYR A 575 -10.44 -10.45 -18.93
C TYR A 575 -9.06 -10.57 -19.61
N ASP A 576 -7.97 -10.30 -18.89
CA ASP A 576 -6.63 -10.13 -19.49
C ASP A 576 -6.13 -11.42 -20.13
N VAL A 577 -5.06 -11.29 -20.92
CA VAL A 577 -4.43 -12.36 -21.69
C VAL A 577 -3.90 -13.53 -20.85
N GLY A 578 -3.89 -13.44 -19.52
CA GLY A 578 -3.56 -14.55 -18.61
C GLY A 578 -4.77 -15.41 -18.21
N GLY A 579 -6.00 -14.92 -18.40
CA GLY A 579 -7.15 -15.37 -17.62
C GLY A 579 -7.14 -14.76 -16.21
N PRO A 580 -7.87 -15.34 -15.25
CA PRO A 580 -7.84 -14.93 -13.85
C PRO A 580 -6.42 -15.02 -13.27
N GLU A 581 -5.87 -13.87 -12.88
CA GLU A 581 -4.51 -13.72 -12.38
C GLU A 581 -4.46 -12.48 -11.49
N VAL A 582 -3.80 -12.55 -10.32
CA VAL A 582 -3.93 -11.53 -9.26
C VAL A 582 -3.42 -10.15 -9.68
N HIS A 583 -2.33 -10.06 -10.45
CA HIS A 583 -1.83 -8.77 -10.93
C HIS A 583 -2.79 -8.19 -11.97
N SER A 584 -3.24 -9.00 -12.93
CA SER A 584 -4.17 -8.59 -13.99
C SER A 584 -5.55 -8.17 -13.48
N ASP A 585 -6.11 -8.88 -12.50
CA ASP A 585 -7.40 -8.55 -11.86
C ASP A 585 -7.25 -7.49 -10.76
N GLY A 586 -6.04 -7.27 -10.24
CA GLY A 586 -5.72 -6.15 -9.36
C GLY A 586 -5.83 -4.79 -10.05
N ASP A 587 -5.54 -4.71 -11.35
CA ASP A 587 -5.79 -3.52 -12.17
C ASP A 587 -7.27 -3.10 -12.12
N VAL A 588 -8.20 -4.06 -12.03
CA VAL A 588 -9.66 -3.79 -11.93
C VAL A 588 -9.97 -3.09 -10.60
N TRP A 589 -9.43 -3.58 -9.49
CA TRP A 589 -9.61 -2.95 -8.16
C TRP A 589 -8.94 -1.57 -8.08
N ALA A 590 -7.72 -1.43 -8.60
CA ALA A 590 -7.01 -0.15 -8.64
C ALA A 590 -7.80 0.90 -9.44
N ALA A 591 -8.31 0.54 -10.62
CA ALA A 591 -9.14 1.41 -11.46
C ALA A 591 -10.48 1.79 -10.79
N ILE A 592 -11.11 0.85 -10.07
CA ILE A 592 -12.31 1.10 -9.26
C ILE A 592 -12.01 2.14 -8.17
N LEU A 593 -10.95 1.95 -7.37
CA LEU A 593 -10.58 2.89 -6.31
C LEU A 593 -10.16 4.26 -6.86
N TRP A 594 -9.54 4.30 -8.04
CA TRP A 594 -9.23 5.55 -8.73
C TRP A 594 -10.49 6.29 -9.18
N HIS A 595 -11.48 5.58 -9.74
CA HIS A 595 -12.79 6.14 -10.09
C HIS A 595 -13.55 6.67 -8.87
N VAL A 596 -13.46 5.97 -7.72
CA VAL A 596 -14.02 6.44 -6.44
C VAL A 596 -13.31 7.71 -5.96
N ARG A 597 -11.97 7.74 -5.99
CA ARG A 597 -11.17 8.95 -5.69
C ARG A 597 -11.62 10.13 -6.53
N ASP A 598 -11.69 9.98 -7.85
CA ASP A 598 -11.99 11.09 -8.75
C ASP A 598 -13.45 11.55 -8.60
N THR A 599 -14.39 10.62 -8.38
CA THR A 599 -15.78 10.96 -8.01
C THR A 599 -15.84 11.76 -6.70
N LEU A 600 -15.03 11.44 -5.69
CA LEU A 600 -14.94 12.24 -4.46
C LEU A 600 -14.31 13.61 -4.72
N ILE A 601 -13.30 13.71 -5.58
CA ILE A 601 -12.65 14.99 -5.96
C ILE A 601 -13.65 15.93 -6.63
N GLU A 602 -14.52 15.43 -7.52
CA GLU A 602 -15.60 16.22 -8.13
C GLU A 602 -16.61 16.76 -7.10
N ARG A 603 -16.83 16.02 -6.01
CA ARG A 603 -17.86 16.32 -5.00
C ARG A 603 -17.37 17.21 -3.86
N LEU A 604 -16.15 16.99 -3.39
CA LEU A 604 -15.57 17.60 -2.19
C LEU A 604 -14.42 18.57 -2.51
N GLY A 605 -13.83 18.47 -3.72
CA GLY A 605 -12.59 19.15 -4.09
C GLY A 605 -11.35 18.38 -3.64
N LYS A 606 -10.26 18.53 -4.39
CA LYS A 606 -9.04 17.68 -4.32
C LYS A 606 -8.54 17.41 -2.89
N SER A 607 -8.28 18.46 -2.11
CA SER A 607 -7.64 18.31 -0.78
C SER A 607 -8.51 17.62 0.27
N GLU A 608 -9.84 17.72 0.20
CA GLU A 608 -10.74 17.02 1.13
C GLU A 608 -10.92 15.57 0.68
N ALA A 609 -11.21 15.38 -0.61
CA ALA A 609 -11.40 14.06 -1.22
C ALA A 609 -10.19 13.13 -1.07
N GLU A 610 -8.96 13.63 -1.25
CA GLU A 610 -7.74 12.83 -1.09
C GLU A 610 -7.61 12.32 0.35
N SER A 611 -7.86 13.18 1.36
CA SER A 611 -7.83 12.75 2.77
C SER A 611 -8.99 11.81 3.14
N VAL A 612 -10.15 11.96 2.49
CA VAL A 612 -11.30 11.07 2.69
C VAL A 612 -11.02 9.68 2.14
N ILE A 613 -10.57 9.56 0.88
CA ILE A 613 -10.37 8.23 0.27
C ILE A 613 -9.23 7.46 0.94
N GLU A 614 -8.15 8.12 1.37
CA GLU A 614 -7.08 7.50 2.16
C GLU A 614 -7.64 6.85 3.43
N HIS A 615 -8.43 7.58 4.22
CA HIS A 615 -9.01 7.03 5.45
C HIS A 615 -10.10 5.99 5.19
N LEU A 616 -10.93 6.15 4.15
CA LEU A 616 -11.96 5.17 3.82
C LEU A 616 -11.37 3.82 3.41
N VAL A 617 -10.30 3.82 2.61
CA VAL A 617 -9.61 2.58 2.19
C VAL A 617 -8.88 1.95 3.38
N MET A 618 -8.18 2.75 4.21
CA MET A 618 -7.46 2.24 5.38
C MET A 618 -8.39 1.66 6.45
N ASP A 619 -9.45 2.38 6.82
CA ASP A 619 -10.39 1.95 7.87
C ASP A 619 -11.19 0.70 7.47
N ALA A 620 -11.40 0.48 6.17
CA ALA A 620 -12.14 -0.67 5.66
C ALA A 620 -11.38 -2.00 5.84
N MET A 621 -10.05 -1.99 5.75
CA MET A 621 -9.21 -3.19 5.84
C MET A 621 -9.49 -4.03 7.10
N PRO A 622 -9.36 -3.50 8.34
CA PRO A 622 -9.52 -4.30 9.55
C PRO A 622 -10.97 -4.67 9.89
N ILE A 623 -11.98 -4.07 9.22
CA ILE A 623 -13.40 -4.35 9.44
C ILE A 623 -14.03 -5.22 8.34
N SER A 624 -13.24 -5.63 7.35
CA SER A 624 -13.65 -6.58 6.32
C SER A 624 -13.66 -8.03 6.82
N VAL A 625 -14.27 -8.92 6.05
CA VAL A 625 -14.16 -10.38 6.27
C VAL A 625 -12.78 -10.89 5.82
N PRO A 626 -12.26 -12.01 6.37
CA PRO A 626 -11.08 -12.68 5.83
C PRO A 626 -11.30 -13.19 4.41
N ASN A 627 -10.27 -13.16 3.56
CA ASN A 627 -10.34 -13.50 2.13
C ASN A 627 -11.53 -12.83 1.42
N PRO A 628 -11.66 -11.49 1.51
CA PRO A 628 -12.83 -10.78 1.03
C PRO A 628 -12.92 -10.77 -0.50
N SER A 629 -14.14 -10.75 -1.02
CA SER A 629 -14.40 -10.31 -2.40
C SER A 629 -14.33 -8.79 -2.51
N MET A 630 -14.23 -8.24 -3.73
CA MET A 630 -14.34 -6.78 -3.95
C MET A 630 -15.71 -6.24 -3.50
N GLU A 631 -16.75 -7.09 -3.49
CA GLU A 631 -18.11 -6.78 -3.04
C GLU A 631 -18.18 -6.63 -1.51
N ASP A 632 -17.48 -7.50 -0.76
CA ASP A 632 -17.29 -7.38 0.69
C ASP A 632 -16.51 -6.11 1.03
N MET A 633 -15.39 -5.86 0.34
CA MET A 633 -14.52 -4.73 0.63
C MET A 633 -15.17 -3.37 0.31
N ARG A 634 -15.94 -3.28 -0.78
CA ARG A 634 -16.84 -2.13 -1.02
C ARG A 634 -17.77 -1.89 0.17
N THR A 635 -18.33 -2.96 0.73
CA THR A 635 -19.24 -2.88 1.89
C THR A 635 -18.50 -2.39 3.15
N ALA A 636 -17.26 -2.83 3.37
CA ALA A 636 -16.40 -2.31 4.42
C ALA A 636 -16.06 -0.82 4.25
N ILE A 637 -15.75 -0.36 3.03
CA ILE A 637 -15.53 1.07 2.69
C ILE A 637 -16.77 1.92 3.01
N LEU A 638 -17.98 1.43 2.73
CA LEU A 638 -19.23 2.10 3.07
C LEU A 638 -19.50 2.13 4.60
N ALA A 639 -19.06 1.10 5.33
CA ALA A 639 -19.12 1.08 6.79
C ALA A 639 -18.12 2.04 7.43
N ALA A 640 -16.91 2.18 6.85
CA ALA A 640 -15.93 3.18 7.26
C ALA A 640 -16.46 4.62 7.09
N ASP A 641 -17.17 4.93 5.99
CA ASP A 641 -17.83 6.23 5.81
C ASP A 641 -18.91 6.49 6.86
N PHE A 642 -19.67 5.46 7.24
CA PHE A 642 -20.67 5.56 8.28
C PHE A 642 -20.06 5.92 9.64
N GLU A 643 -19.00 5.21 10.06
CA GLU A 643 -18.34 5.43 11.36
C GLU A 643 -17.54 6.73 11.40
N ARG A 644 -16.66 6.99 10.41
CA ARG A 644 -15.77 8.15 10.44
C ARG A 644 -16.47 9.46 10.08
N TYR A 645 -17.43 9.41 9.15
CA TYR A 645 -18.01 10.60 8.54
C TYR A 645 -19.53 10.70 8.69
N ASP A 646 -20.18 9.94 9.57
CA ASP A 646 -21.65 9.89 9.72
C ASP A 646 -22.40 9.49 8.43
N GLY A 647 -21.74 8.79 7.49
CA GLY A 647 -22.32 8.42 6.20
C GLY A 647 -22.45 9.58 5.20
N LYS A 648 -21.66 10.65 5.37
CA LYS A 648 -21.73 11.86 4.52
C LYS A 648 -21.37 11.61 3.06
N HIS A 649 -20.60 10.57 2.75
CA HIS A 649 -20.11 10.30 1.39
C HIS A 649 -20.80 9.11 0.73
N TYR A 650 -21.62 8.35 1.47
CA TYR A 650 -22.45 7.21 1.05
C TYR A 650 -23.00 7.32 -0.39
N ASP A 651 -23.59 8.47 -0.73
CA ASP A 651 -24.17 8.72 -2.05
C ASP A 651 -23.12 8.79 -3.20
N ALA A 652 -22.00 9.45 -2.94
CA ALA A 652 -20.89 9.54 -3.89
C ALA A 652 -20.20 8.19 -4.04
N LEU A 653 -19.97 7.48 -2.93
CA LEU A 653 -19.38 6.15 -2.90
C LEU A 653 -20.23 5.13 -3.68
N TRP A 654 -21.52 5.01 -3.36
CA TRP A 654 -22.42 4.11 -4.11
C TRP A 654 -22.55 4.51 -5.58
N THR A 655 -22.53 5.80 -5.91
CA THR A 655 -22.54 6.24 -7.31
C THR A 655 -21.28 5.76 -8.04
N ALA A 656 -20.10 5.96 -7.46
CA ALA A 656 -18.82 5.56 -8.04
C ALA A 656 -18.69 4.04 -8.20
N PHE A 657 -18.95 3.26 -7.15
CA PHE A 657 -18.91 1.80 -7.20
C PHE A 657 -19.92 1.24 -8.20
N ALA A 658 -21.15 1.77 -8.24
CA ALA A 658 -22.16 1.34 -9.19
C ALA A 658 -21.83 1.72 -10.64
N GLN A 659 -21.09 2.80 -10.90
CA GLN A 659 -20.59 3.10 -12.25
C GLN A 659 -19.52 2.11 -12.74
N ARG A 660 -18.87 1.38 -11.82
CA ARG A 660 -17.82 0.39 -12.10
C ARG A 660 -18.21 -1.05 -11.74
N GLY A 661 -19.51 -1.38 -11.76
CA GLY A 661 -20.01 -2.76 -11.62
C GLY A 661 -20.11 -3.31 -10.19
N LEU A 662 -19.79 -2.51 -9.15
CA LEU A 662 -19.92 -2.87 -7.73
C LEU A 662 -21.18 -2.28 -7.05
N GLY A 663 -22.23 -1.99 -7.82
CA GLY A 663 -23.50 -1.49 -7.34
C GLY A 663 -24.30 -2.48 -6.47
N ALA A 664 -25.49 -2.07 -6.04
CA ALA A 664 -26.26 -2.77 -5.00
C ALA A 664 -26.84 -4.15 -5.41
N ASN A 665 -26.75 -4.52 -6.70
CA ASN A 665 -27.06 -5.88 -7.18
C ASN A 665 -25.79 -6.68 -7.57
N ALA A 666 -24.58 -6.14 -7.35
CA ALA A 666 -23.37 -6.90 -7.55
C ALA A 666 -23.34 -8.07 -6.56
N LEU A 667 -22.86 -9.23 -7.00
CA LEU A 667 -22.87 -10.46 -6.21
C LEU A 667 -21.61 -11.27 -6.48
N SER A 668 -20.93 -11.66 -5.41
CA SER A 668 -19.87 -12.68 -5.43
C SER A 668 -20.32 -13.96 -4.72
N LYS A 669 -19.71 -15.10 -5.08
CA LYS A 669 -19.77 -16.35 -4.31
C LYS A 669 -18.71 -16.42 -3.21
N GLY A 670 -17.77 -15.47 -3.16
CA GLY A 670 -16.70 -15.38 -2.16
C GLY A 670 -15.41 -14.82 -2.74
N GLY A 671 -14.33 -14.89 -1.96
CA GLY A 671 -13.01 -14.40 -2.36
C GLY A 671 -12.37 -15.15 -3.55
N ASP A 672 -12.86 -16.32 -3.94
CA ASP A 672 -12.37 -17.13 -5.08
C ASP A 672 -13.28 -17.08 -6.32
N ASP A 673 -14.30 -16.21 -6.34
CA ASP A 673 -15.20 -16.13 -7.49
C ASP A 673 -14.54 -15.43 -8.69
N THR A 674 -14.10 -16.19 -9.68
CA THR A 674 -13.54 -15.67 -10.95
C THR A 674 -14.62 -15.36 -12.00
N ASP A 675 -15.90 -15.42 -11.63
CA ASP A 675 -17.06 -15.18 -12.51
C ASP A 675 -18.20 -14.52 -11.70
N PRO A 676 -17.98 -13.28 -11.20
CA PRO A 676 -18.94 -12.54 -10.38
C PRO A 676 -20.09 -11.98 -11.21
N VAL A 677 -21.21 -11.63 -10.57
CA VAL A 677 -22.29 -10.90 -11.25
C VAL A 677 -22.10 -9.39 -11.02
N PRO A 678 -21.83 -8.58 -12.05
CA PRO A 678 -21.69 -7.14 -11.87
C PRO A 678 -23.05 -6.45 -11.69
N GLY A 679 -23.10 -5.45 -10.83
CA GLY A 679 -24.28 -4.62 -10.57
C GLY A 679 -24.00 -3.15 -10.85
N PHE A 680 -24.87 -2.47 -11.60
CA PHE A 680 -24.65 -1.06 -11.96
C PHE A 680 -25.63 -0.09 -11.29
N ASN A 681 -26.49 -0.58 -10.39
CA ASN A 681 -27.52 0.20 -9.73
C ASN A 681 -27.07 0.78 -8.37
N HIS A 682 -27.48 2.02 -8.13
CA HIS A 682 -27.47 2.65 -6.82
C HIS A 682 -28.60 2.08 -5.92
N PRO A 683 -28.43 1.96 -4.58
CA PRO A 683 -29.49 1.45 -3.69
C PRO A 683 -30.72 2.37 -3.60
N ASP A 684 -30.54 3.70 -3.60
CA ASP A 684 -31.65 4.64 -3.83
C ASP A 684 -32.07 4.61 -5.31
N GLY A 685 -33.21 3.97 -5.57
CA GLY A 685 -33.78 3.80 -6.90
C GLY A 685 -34.14 5.09 -7.64
N GLN A 686 -34.18 6.26 -6.99
CA GLN A 686 -34.37 7.54 -7.69
C GLN A 686 -33.15 7.95 -8.53
N ARG A 687 -31.98 7.41 -8.23
CA ARG A 687 -30.70 7.70 -8.93
C ARG A 687 -30.42 6.79 -10.11
N ASN A 688 -31.23 5.74 -10.26
CA ASN A 688 -31.12 4.80 -11.36
C ASN A 688 -31.93 5.28 -12.58
N GLY A 689 -31.33 5.17 -13.75
CA GLY A 689 -32.07 4.95 -14.98
C GLY A 689 -32.43 3.47 -15.13
N GLN A 690 -33.30 3.18 -16.10
CA GLN A 690 -33.59 1.82 -16.53
C GLN A 690 -33.18 1.68 -18.00
N LEU A 691 -32.16 0.87 -18.27
CA LEU A 691 -31.85 0.42 -19.63
C LEU A 691 -32.82 -0.72 -19.96
N ILE A 692 -33.65 -0.53 -20.99
CA ILE A 692 -34.56 -1.54 -21.51
C ILE A 692 -34.12 -1.82 -22.94
N GLY A 693 -33.39 -2.91 -23.12
CA GLY A 693 -32.83 -3.28 -24.40
C GLY A 693 -33.70 -4.30 -25.14
N LYS A 694 -33.61 -4.25 -26.47
CA LYS A 694 -34.05 -5.33 -27.34
C LYS A 694 -32.99 -5.65 -28.39
N VAL A 695 -32.42 -6.85 -28.34
CA VAL A 695 -31.43 -7.34 -29.31
C VAL A 695 -32.16 -7.99 -30.50
N VAL A 696 -31.88 -7.53 -31.72
CA VAL A 696 -32.53 -7.99 -32.95
C VAL A 696 -31.53 -8.18 -34.09
N ASN A 697 -31.77 -9.22 -34.90
CA ASN A 697 -30.99 -9.52 -36.10
C ASN A 697 -31.25 -8.44 -37.17
N ALA A 698 -30.18 -7.83 -37.70
CA ALA A 698 -30.28 -6.73 -38.66
C ALA A 698 -30.96 -7.14 -39.98
N ALA A 699 -30.66 -8.33 -40.49
CA ALA A 699 -31.19 -8.86 -41.74
C ALA A 699 -32.69 -9.22 -41.65
N THR A 700 -33.09 -9.94 -40.60
CA THR A 700 -34.43 -10.55 -40.48
C THR A 700 -35.39 -9.79 -39.56
N LYS A 701 -34.88 -8.86 -38.74
CA LYS A 701 -35.60 -8.13 -37.67
C LYS A 701 -36.26 -9.04 -36.62
N LYS A 702 -35.92 -10.33 -36.59
CA LYS A 702 -36.28 -11.24 -35.50
C LYS A 702 -35.45 -10.93 -34.25
N PRO A 703 -35.96 -11.23 -33.05
CA PRO A 703 -35.16 -11.12 -31.84
C PRO A 703 -34.02 -12.14 -31.78
N ILE A 704 -32.96 -11.78 -31.07
CA ILE A 704 -31.83 -12.66 -30.74
C ILE A 704 -31.99 -13.04 -29.27
N LYS A 705 -32.22 -14.34 -29.00
CA LYS A 705 -32.20 -14.91 -27.64
C LYS A 705 -30.76 -15.17 -27.20
N ASP A 706 -30.56 -15.26 -25.89
CA ASP A 706 -29.32 -15.72 -25.27
C ASP A 706 -28.08 -14.86 -25.64
N ALA A 707 -28.30 -13.60 -26.00
CA ALA A 707 -27.22 -12.63 -26.23
C ALA A 707 -26.70 -12.10 -24.89
N ARG A 708 -25.39 -12.20 -24.67
CA ARG A 708 -24.69 -11.61 -23.53
C ARG A 708 -24.67 -10.10 -23.66
N ILE A 709 -25.10 -9.42 -22.60
CA ILE A 709 -25.04 -7.97 -22.44
C ILE A 709 -23.93 -7.69 -21.45
N ILE A 710 -22.84 -7.12 -21.93
CA ILE A 710 -21.63 -6.80 -21.15
C ILE A 710 -21.52 -5.28 -21.09
N ILE A 711 -21.10 -4.74 -19.95
CA ILE A 711 -20.79 -3.32 -19.81
C ILE A 711 -19.27 -3.19 -19.78
N GLY A 712 -18.71 -2.28 -20.58
CA GLY A 712 -17.30 -2.29 -20.95
C GLY A 712 -17.10 -2.71 -22.41
N GLU A 713 -15.84 -2.88 -22.83
CA GLU A 713 -15.48 -3.23 -24.21
C GLU A 713 -15.11 -4.71 -24.41
N PHE A 714 -14.50 -5.36 -23.41
CA PHE A 714 -14.00 -6.73 -23.53
C PHE A 714 -15.11 -7.80 -23.50
N GLU A 715 -14.99 -8.78 -24.39
CA GLU A 715 -15.94 -9.89 -24.52
C GLU A 715 -15.45 -11.18 -23.87
N ALA A 716 -14.18 -11.50 -24.10
CA ALA A 716 -13.57 -12.72 -23.62
C ALA A 716 -13.41 -12.70 -22.10
N ARG A 717 -13.82 -13.81 -21.45
CA ARG A 717 -13.67 -14.03 -20.01
C ARG A 717 -14.25 -12.90 -19.14
N THR A 718 -15.29 -12.21 -19.61
CA THR A 718 -16.05 -11.21 -18.83
C THR A 718 -17.46 -11.67 -18.50
N SER A 719 -17.95 -11.29 -17.32
CA SER A 719 -19.26 -11.68 -16.81
C SER A 719 -20.35 -10.67 -17.24
N PRO A 720 -21.43 -11.11 -17.92
CA PRO A 720 -22.46 -10.22 -18.44
C PRO A 720 -23.41 -9.70 -17.33
N ILE A 721 -23.87 -8.45 -17.43
CA ILE A 721 -24.90 -7.90 -16.54
C ILE A 721 -26.28 -8.54 -16.81
N ALA A 722 -26.52 -9.02 -18.02
CA ALA A 722 -27.77 -9.67 -18.42
C ALA A 722 -27.58 -10.58 -19.64
N VAL A 723 -28.55 -11.48 -19.84
CA VAL A 723 -28.69 -12.29 -21.04
C VAL A 723 -30.08 -12.03 -21.65
N SER A 724 -30.18 -11.92 -22.98
CA SER A 724 -31.44 -11.58 -23.65
C SER A 724 -32.46 -12.72 -23.62
N GLY A 725 -33.73 -12.40 -23.32
CA GLY A 725 -34.81 -13.37 -23.30
C GLY A 725 -35.26 -13.85 -24.69
N GLN A 726 -36.26 -14.74 -24.74
CA GLN A 726 -36.81 -15.27 -26.01
C GLN A 726 -37.32 -14.21 -27.00
N LYS A 727 -37.65 -12.99 -26.55
CA LYS A 727 -38.06 -11.87 -27.42
C LYS A 727 -36.91 -10.86 -27.62
N GLY A 728 -35.69 -11.28 -27.35
CA GLY A 728 -34.46 -10.47 -27.37
C GLY A 728 -34.46 -9.36 -26.32
N ASP A 729 -35.40 -9.38 -25.39
CA ASP A 729 -35.63 -8.37 -24.38
C ASP A 729 -34.73 -8.57 -23.16
N PHE A 730 -34.18 -7.48 -22.65
CA PHE A 730 -33.50 -7.42 -21.36
C PHE A 730 -33.82 -6.09 -20.66
N GLY A 731 -33.60 -6.04 -19.34
CA GLY A 731 -33.84 -4.84 -18.55
C GLY A 731 -32.96 -4.79 -17.32
N VAL A 732 -32.16 -3.74 -17.20
CA VAL A 732 -31.24 -3.52 -16.07
C VAL A 732 -31.43 -2.12 -15.50
N TYR A 733 -31.24 -2.00 -14.19
CA TYR A 733 -31.16 -0.71 -13.51
C TYR A 733 -29.71 -0.28 -13.42
N MET A 734 -29.42 0.95 -13.80
CA MET A 734 -28.07 1.49 -13.86
C MET A 734 -28.06 2.93 -13.35
N THR A 735 -27.00 3.29 -12.64
CA THR A 735 -26.76 4.65 -12.15
C THR A 735 -26.57 5.60 -13.33
N GLU A 736 -26.88 6.89 -13.15
CA GLU A 736 -26.59 7.90 -14.17
C GLU A 736 -25.10 7.91 -14.56
N GLY A 737 -24.82 7.87 -15.86
CA GLY A 737 -23.49 7.73 -16.42
C GLY A 737 -23.53 7.57 -17.94
N THR A 738 -22.37 7.38 -18.54
CA THR A 738 -22.18 6.99 -19.94
C THR A 738 -21.40 5.68 -19.92
N TYR A 739 -21.86 4.70 -20.68
CA TYR A 739 -21.32 3.34 -20.65
C TYR A 739 -21.11 2.80 -22.06
N ASP A 740 -20.02 2.09 -22.28
CA ASP A 740 -19.88 1.23 -23.44
C ASP A 740 -20.58 -0.11 -23.15
N ILE A 741 -21.23 -0.68 -24.17
CA ILE A 741 -22.03 -1.90 -24.04
C ILE A 741 -21.65 -2.88 -25.15
N THR A 742 -20.90 -3.92 -24.79
CA THR A 742 -20.61 -5.05 -25.67
C THR A 742 -21.78 -6.04 -25.70
N ILE A 743 -22.22 -6.38 -26.91
CA ILE A 743 -23.24 -7.39 -27.18
C ILE A 743 -22.56 -8.55 -27.90
N GLN A 744 -22.55 -9.73 -27.28
CA GLN A 744 -22.05 -10.96 -27.91
C GLN A 744 -23.17 -12.00 -28.03
N ALA A 745 -23.25 -12.67 -29.18
CA ALA A 745 -24.20 -13.76 -29.38
C ALA A 745 -23.76 -14.73 -30.49
N LYS A 746 -24.04 -16.03 -30.28
CA LYS A 746 -23.77 -17.12 -31.23
C LYS A 746 -24.48 -16.84 -32.58
N GLY A 747 -23.69 -16.76 -33.65
CA GLY A 747 -24.09 -16.36 -35.01
C GLY A 747 -24.10 -14.85 -35.28
N PHE A 748 -23.64 -14.01 -34.36
CA PHE A 748 -23.68 -12.54 -34.45
C PHE A 748 -22.40 -11.84 -34.00
N GLY A 749 -21.35 -12.58 -33.69
CA GLY A 749 -20.09 -12.04 -33.23
C GLY A 749 -20.19 -11.28 -31.91
N SER A 750 -19.23 -10.36 -31.72
CA SER A 750 -19.18 -9.40 -30.62
C SER A 750 -19.23 -7.97 -31.16
N ARG A 751 -20.01 -7.09 -30.53
CA ARG A 751 -20.17 -5.69 -30.95
C ARG A 751 -20.29 -4.72 -29.78
N THR A 752 -19.39 -3.73 -29.74
CA THR A 752 -19.37 -2.68 -28.73
C THR A 752 -20.16 -1.45 -29.20
N ILE A 753 -21.25 -1.12 -28.51
CA ILE A 753 -21.99 0.13 -28.71
C ILE A 753 -21.46 1.13 -27.68
N ARG A 754 -20.72 2.13 -28.16
CA ARG A 754 -20.08 3.13 -27.30
C ARG A 754 -21.01 4.28 -26.90
N ASP A 755 -20.64 4.97 -25.83
CA ASP A 755 -21.27 6.22 -25.34
C ASP A 755 -22.77 6.11 -24.99
N VAL A 756 -23.23 4.96 -24.45
CA VAL A 756 -24.64 4.77 -24.06
C VAL A 756 -24.98 5.55 -22.79
N ALA A 757 -25.56 6.73 -22.98
CA ALA A 757 -25.98 7.60 -21.88
C ALA A 757 -27.20 7.06 -21.11
N ILE A 758 -27.04 6.85 -19.80
CA ILE A 758 -28.10 6.53 -18.85
C ILE A 758 -28.41 7.76 -17.99
N LYS A 759 -29.70 8.05 -17.80
CA LYS A 759 -30.19 9.16 -16.97
C LYS A 759 -31.13 8.73 -15.86
N ALA A 760 -30.96 9.30 -14.68
CA ALA A 760 -31.74 8.98 -13.48
C ALA A 760 -33.25 9.21 -13.71
N GLY A 761 -34.07 8.27 -13.24
CA GLY A 761 -35.53 8.30 -13.40
C GLY A 761 -36.04 8.19 -14.85
N LYS A 762 -35.18 7.88 -15.82
CA LYS A 762 -35.56 7.67 -17.24
C LYS A 762 -35.55 6.20 -17.62
N LYS A 763 -36.44 5.84 -18.55
CA LYS A 763 -36.42 4.56 -19.26
C LYS A 763 -35.75 4.77 -20.60
N ASN A 764 -34.53 4.25 -20.74
CA ASN A 764 -33.74 4.33 -21.96
C ASN A 764 -34.06 3.05 -22.76
N GLN A 765 -35.04 3.17 -23.67
CA GLN A 765 -35.47 2.07 -24.53
C GLN A 765 -34.60 2.04 -25.79
N LEU A 766 -33.76 1.02 -25.91
CA LEU A 766 -32.81 0.87 -27.01
C LEU A 766 -33.07 -0.44 -27.78
N THR A 767 -32.89 -0.40 -29.10
CA THR A 767 -32.94 -1.58 -29.97
C THR A 767 -31.58 -1.82 -30.58
N PHE A 768 -30.86 -2.79 -30.05
CA PHE A 768 -29.54 -3.20 -30.51
C PHE A 768 -29.73 -4.05 -31.77
N THR A 769 -29.29 -3.53 -32.91
CA THR A 769 -29.51 -4.16 -34.22
C THR A 769 -28.18 -4.74 -34.71
N ILE A 770 -28.00 -6.05 -34.53
CA ILE A 770 -26.72 -6.72 -34.78
C ILE A 770 -26.78 -7.50 -36.10
N GLY A 771 -25.79 -7.30 -36.98
CA GLY A 771 -25.66 -8.06 -38.22
C GLY A 771 -25.26 -9.51 -37.96
N PRO A 772 -25.78 -10.51 -38.69
CA PRO A 772 -25.24 -11.87 -38.61
C PRO A 772 -23.76 -11.89 -39.01
N ASN A 773 -22.93 -12.59 -38.23
CA ASN A 773 -21.55 -12.88 -38.61
C ASN A 773 -21.56 -13.99 -39.67
N VAL A 774 -21.32 -13.64 -40.93
CA VAL A 774 -21.29 -14.59 -42.04
C VAL A 774 -20.03 -15.46 -42.07
N ALA A 775 -19.02 -15.15 -41.25
CA ALA A 775 -17.89 -16.04 -40.99
C ALA A 775 -18.17 -17.07 -39.88
N SER A 776 -19.24 -16.91 -39.10
CA SER A 776 -19.55 -17.77 -37.95
C SER A 776 -19.93 -19.21 -38.34
N SER A 777 -19.28 -20.17 -37.68
CA SER A 777 -19.64 -21.60 -37.70
C SER A 777 -21.07 -21.85 -37.21
N PHE A 778 -21.58 -21.05 -36.26
CA PHE A 778 -22.98 -21.13 -35.82
C PHE A 778 -23.97 -20.69 -36.90
N ASN A 779 -23.53 -19.94 -37.92
CA ASN A 779 -24.35 -19.65 -39.12
C ASN A 779 -24.13 -20.66 -40.27
N GLY A 780 -23.27 -21.67 -40.07
CA GLY A 780 -22.94 -22.67 -41.07
C GLY A 780 -21.76 -22.32 -41.97
N ALA A 781 -20.94 -21.32 -41.61
CA ALA A 781 -19.63 -21.13 -42.23
C ALA A 781 -18.69 -22.30 -41.88
N SER A 782 -17.64 -22.52 -42.68
CA SER A 782 -16.68 -23.60 -42.44
C SER A 782 -15.28 -23.26 -42.96
N ILE A 783 -14.26 -23.95 -42.48
CA ILE A 783 -12.89 -23.77 -42.97
C ILE A 783 -12.72 -24.52 -44.29
N PHE A 784 -12.52 -23.77 -45.38
CA PHE A 784 -12.26 -24.30 -46.72
C PHE A 784 -10.83 -24.84 -46.84
N SER A 785 -9.85 -24.14 -46.25
CA SER A 785 -8.46 -24.59 -46.19
C SER A 785 -7.69 -23.86 -45.09
N VAL A 786 -6.62 -24.48 -44.58
CA VAL A 786 -5.66 -23.88 -43.66
C VAL A 786 -4.25 -24.39 -43.97
N SER A 787 -3.25 -23.52 -43.87
CA SER A 787 -1.83 -23.85 -44.11
C SER A 787 -1.21 -24.79 -43.07
N GLY A 788 -1.73 -24.79 -41.84
CA GLY A 788 -1.39 -25.71 -40.75
C GLY A 788 -2.04 -25.27 -39.44
N THR A 789 -2.40 -26.22 -38.57
CA THR A 789 -3.12 -25.96 -37.31
C THR A 789 -2.58 -26.81 -36.18
N SER A 790 -2.40 -26.19 -35.02
CA SER A 790 -2.21 -26.89 -33.75
C SER A 790 -3.39 -27.83 -33.47
N ASP A 791 -3.09 -28.97 -32.87
CA ASP A 791 -4.09 -29.91 -32.36
C ASP A 791 -4.71 -29.44 -31.04
N SER A 792 -3.96 -28.66 -30.24
CA SER A 792 -4.44 -28.04 -29.00
C SER A 792 -5.33 -26.83 -29.30
N ASN A 793 -4.98 -26.07 -30.34
CA ASN A 793 -5.62 -24.81 -30.71
C ASN A 793 -6.11 -24.90 -32.18
N PRO A 794 -7.10 -25.75 -32.47
CA PRO A 794 -7.59 -26.01 -33.82
C PRO A 794 -8.22 -24.78 -34.49
N ILE A 795 -8.08 -24.72 -35.81
CA ILE A 795 -8.63 -23.67 -36.69
C ILE A 795 -10.15 -23.43 -36.58
N LYS A 796 -10.90 -24.32 -35.91
CA LYS A 796 -12.35 -24.13 -35.66
C LYS A 796 -12.65 -22.88 -34.81
N PHE A 797 -11.69 -22.44 -33.98
CA PHE A 797 -11.90 -21.32 -33.05
C PHE A 797 -11.93 -19.93 -33.73
N VAL A 798 -11.31 -19.74 -34.90
CA VAL A 798 -11.32 -18.41 -35.59
C VAL A 798 -12.68 -17.99 -36.18
N ILE A 799 -13.74 -18.75 -35.89
CA ILE A 799 -15.10 -18.60 -36.45
C ILE A 799 -16.21 -18.99 -35.44
N ASP A 800 -15.98 -18.85 -34.13
CA ASP A 800 -16.96 -19.24 -33.09
C ASP A 800 -17.60 -18.07 -32.32
N ASP A 801 -17.43 -16.83 -32.81
CA ASP A 801 -18.03 -15.60 -32.25
C ASP A 801 -17.54 -15.19 -30.85
N THR A 802 -16.34 -15.62 -30.43
CA THR A 802 -15.66 -15.12 -29.22
C THR A 802 -14.16 -14.96 -29.45
N GLU A 803 -13.52 -14.04 -28.71
CA GLU A 803 -12.04 -13.94 -28.68
C GLU A 803 -11.39 -14.71 -27.51
N ALA A 804 -12.18 -15.52 -26.79
CA ALA A 804 -11.70 -16.28 -25.64
C ALA A 804 -11.07 -17.62 -26.01
N SER A 805 -11.61 -18.31 -27.02
CA SER A 805 -10.99 -19.46 -27.70
C SER A 805 -9.98 -18.94 -28.74
N VAL A 806 -8.91 -19.70 -28.99
CA VAL A 806 -7.80 -19.23 -29.84
C VAL A 806 -7.23 -20.35 -30.69
N PHE A 807 -7.06 -20.07 -31.99
CA PHE A 807 -6.32 -20.90 -32.93
C PHE A 807 -4.82 -20.60 -32.89
N ALA A 808 -4.00 -21.63 -33.05
CA ALA A 808 -2.56 -21.48 -33.30
C ALA A 808 -2.15 -22.23 -34.58
N SER A 809 -1.27 -21.62 -35.38
CA SER A 809 -0.62 -22.30 -36.50
C SER A 809 0.31 -23.42 -36.01
N ASN A 810 0.70 -24.32 -36.92
CA ASN A 810 1.84 -25.20 -36.68
C ASN A 810 3.11 -24.39 -36.38
N THR A 811 3.93 -24.88 -35.45
CA THR A 811 5.28 -24.35 -35.16
C THR A 811 6.23 -24.64 -36.32
N GLN A 812 7.00 -23.63 -36.72
CA GLN A 812 7.97 -23.66 -37.82
C GLN A 812 9.39 -23.57 -37.24
N GLU A 813 10.25 -24.55 -37.57
CA GLU A 813 11.58 -24.73 -36.93
C GLU A 813 12.55 -23.54 -37.08
N ASN A 814 12.35 -22.68 -38.09
CA ASN A 814 13.25 -21.56 -38.42
C ASN A 814 12.61 -20.19 -38.14
N GLY A 815 11.65 -20.15 -37.21
CA GLY A 815 10.80 -18.98 -36.98
C GLY A 815 9.59 -18.95 -37.92
N PHE A 816 8.62 -18.11 -37.59
CA PHE A 816 7.37 -17.94 -38.30
C PHE A 816 7.60 -17.21 -39.63
N LEU A 817 7.22 -17.84 -40.74
CA LEU A 817 7.36 -17.31 -42.11
C LEU A 817 6.00 -16.89 -42.72
N GLY A 818 4.94 -16.93 -41.93
CA GLY A 818 3.56 -16.68 -42.35
C GLY A 818 2.67 -17.92 -42.23
N ALA A 819 1.36 -17.67 -42.16
CA ALA A 819 0.30 -18.67 -42.20
C ALA A 819 -0.97 -18.07 -42.82
N ASP A 820 -1.78 -18.90 -43.46
CA ASP A 820 -3.09 -18.48 -43.97
C ASP A 820 -4.18 -19.54 -43.78
N PHE A 821 -5.42 -19.07 -43.78
CA PHE A 821 -6.64 -19.88 -43.82
C PHE A 821 -7.74 -19.19 -44.61
N ILE A 822 -8.67 -19.99 -45.12
CA ILE A 822 -9.81 -19.59 -45.94
C ILE A 822 -11.08 -20.12 -45.30
N VAL A 823 -12.02 -19.22 -45.01
CA VAL A 823 -13.38 -19.51 -44.54
C VAL A 823 -14.32 -19.53 -45.76
N ASP A 824 -15.08 -20.60 -45.94
CA ASP A 824 -16.30 -20.62 -46.77
C ASP A 824 -17.43 -20.02 -45.95
N LEU A 825 -17.96 -18.87 -46.41
CA LEU A 825 -18.90 -18.06 -45.65
C LEU A 825 -20.30 -18.70 -45.62
N ALA A 826 -21.04 -18.39 -44.57
CA ALA A 826 -22.36 -18.94 -44.32
C ALA A 826 -23.34 -18.66 -45.47
N GLY A 827 -23.77 -19.72 -46.17
CA GLY A 827 -24.78 -19.66 -47.24
C GLY A 827 -24.36 -20.40 -48.51
N ASN A 828 -25.32 -20.64 -49.40
CA ASN A 828 -25.05 -21.29 -50.70
C ASN A 828 -24.69 -20.29 -51.81
N GLU A 829 -24.97 -19.01 -51.59
CA GLU A 829 -24.76 -17.91 -52.54
C GLU A 829 -23.80 -16.88 -51.91
N PRO A 830 -23.05 -16.11 -52.72
CA PRO A 830 -22.22 -15.01 -52.22
C PRO A 830 -23.00 -14.03 -51.32
N VAL A 831 -22.34 -13.57 -50.27
CA VAL A 831 -22.88 -12.66 -49.25
C VAL A 831 -22.21 -11.30 -49.34
N GLU A 832 -22.95 -10.25 -48.97
CA GLU A 832 -22.40 -8.91 -48.85
C GLU A 832 -21.70 -8.75 -47.51
N ILE A 833 -20.40 -8.48 -47.52
CA ILE A 833 -19.62 -8.08 -46.33
C ILE A 833 -19.55 -6.56 -46.32
N SER A 834 -19.98 -5.94 -45.22
CA SER A 834 -19.89 -4.48 -45.01
C SER A 834 -18.89 -4.09 -43.92
N HIS A 835 -18.64 -4.98 -42.95
CA HIS A 835 -17.69 -4.78 -41.87
C HIS A 835 -16.94 -6.09 -41.57
N VAL A 836 -15.69 -5.97 -41.14
CA VAL A 836 -14.86 -7.09 -40.67
C VAL A 836 -14.14 -6.70 -39.38
N GLN A 837 -13.92 -7.67 -38.48
CA GLN A 837 -13.08 -7.48 -37.30
C GLN A 837 -12.24 -8.73 -37.05
N VAL A 838 -11.05 -8.54 -36.47
CA VAL A 838 -10.08 -9.60 -36.16
C VAL A 838 -9.59 -9.36 -34.73
N SER A 839 -9.44 -10.41 -33.93
CA SER A 839 -8.79 -10.34 -32.62
C SER A 839 -7.47 -11.13 -32.60
N ALA A 840 -6.45 -10.54 -31.98
CA ALA A 840 -5.13 -11.10 -31.79
C ALA A 840 -4.91 -11.65 -30.36
N MET A 841 -5.99 -11.81 -29.59
CA MET A 841 -5.94 -12.42 -28.27
C MET A 841 -5.28 -13.81 -28.30
N LYS A 842 -4.64 -14.17 -27.19
CA LYS A 842 -3.92 -15.44 -26.99
C LYS A 842 -4.72 -16.40 -26.10
N ASP A 843 -4.51 -17.70 -26.33
CA ASP A 843 -4.89 -18.74 -25.38
C ASP A 843 -4.24 -18.43 -24.03
N ILE A 844 -4.92 -18.62 -22.90
CA ILE A 844 -4.41 -18.25 -21.57
C ILE A 844 -2.98 -18.75 -21.27
N SER A 845 -2.58 -19.94 -21.75
CA SER A 845 -1.21 -20.45 -21.56
C SER A 845 -0.26 -20.14 -22.73
N GLY A 846 -0.79 -19.64 -23.85
CA GLY A 846 -0.03 -19.26 -25.04
C GLY A 846 0.96 -18.12 -24.80
N SER A 847 2.03 -18.10 -25.60
CA SER A 847 2.99 -16.98 -25.59
C SER A 847 2.35 -15.70 -26.11
N ARG A 848 2.34 -14.63 -25.29
CA ARG A 848 1.85 -13.30 -25.71
C ARG A 848 2.61 -12.71 -26.90
N PHE A 849 3.82 -13.19 -27.16
CA PHE A 849 4.66 -12.78 -28.29
C PHE A 849 4.42 -13.58 -29.58
N ALA A 850 3.69 -14.70 -29.49
CA ALA A 850 3.26 -15.48 -30.65
C ALA A 850 1.87 -15.04 -31.17
N THR A 851 1.39 -13.85 -30.80
CA THR A 851 0.11 -13.29 -31.26
C THR A 851 0.27 -12.61 -32.63
N LEU A 852 -0.84 -12.48 -33.37
CA LEU A 852 -0.87 -11.82 -34.67
C LEU A 852 -0.31 -10.39 -34.59
N LYS A 853 0.57 -10.03 -35.55
CA LYS A 853 1.10 -8.67 -35.72
C LYS A 853 0.60 -8.06 -37.01
N ASN A 854 1.23 -8.40 -38.14
CA ASN A 854 0.87 -7.88 -39.45
C ASN A 854 0.01 -8.90 -40.19
N PHE A 855 -1.14 -8.47 -40.74
CA PHE A 855 -2.03 -9.36 -41.48
C PHE A 855 -2.68 -8.68 -42.69
N SER A 856 -3.25 -9.50 -43.58
CA SER A 856 -4.14 -9.02 -44.62
C SER A 856 -5.37 -9.91 -44.75
N LEU A 857 -6.54 -9.27 -44.86
CA LEU A 857 -7.81 -9.92 -45.12
C LEU A 857 -8.18 -9.78 -46.59
N GLN A 858 -8.62 -10.86 -47.22
CA GLN A 858 -8.92 -10.93 -48.64
C GLN A 858 -10.25 -11.63 -48.89
N THR A 859 -10.97 -11.23 -49.93
CA THR A 859 -12.26 -11.82 -50.31
C THR A 859 -12.18 -12.48 -51.69
N SER A 860 -12.95 -13.55 -51.90
CA SER A 860 -13.08 -14.22 -53.19
C SER A 860 -14.52 -14.70 -53.45
N MET A 861 -14.87 -14.84 -54.74
CA MET A 861 -16.12 -15.43 -55.21
C MET A 861 -15.99 -16.90 -55.60
N ASP A 862 -14.78 -17.35 -55.95
CA ASP A 862 -14.48 -18.67 -56.51
C ASP A 862 -13.59 -19.54 -55.58
N GLY A 863 -12.86 -18.92 -54.66
CA GLY A 863 -11.91 -19.60 -53.76
C GLY A 863 -10.50 -19.71 -54.34
N GLU A 864 -10.25 -19.12 -55.51
CA GLU A 864 -8.96 -19.13 -56.21
C GLU A 864 -8.41 -17.71 -56.38
N ASN A 865 -9.26 -16.77 -56.80
CA ASN A 865 -8.91 -15.38 -57.09
C ASN A 865 -9.29 -14.48 -55.90
N PHE A 866 -8.30 -14.07 -55.10
CA PHE A 866 -8.50 -13.24 -53.92
C PHE A 866 -8.15 -11.77 -54.15
N THR A 867 -8.97 -10.88 -53.60
CA THR A 867 -8.73 -9.42 -53.58
C THR A 867 -8.54 -8.97 -52.13
N THR A 868 -7.43 -8.28 -51.83
CA THR A 868 -7.21 -7.72 -50.49
C THR A 868 -8.20 -6.60 -50.20
N VAL A 869 -8.98 -6.73 -49.12
CA VAL A 869 -9.92 -5.70 -48.63
C VAL A 869 -9.36 -4.92 -47.44
N TRP A 870 -8.48 -5.55 -46.66
CA TRP A 870 -7.84 -4.92 -45.49
C TRP A 870 -6.39 -5.39 -45.33
N LYS A 871 -5.54 -4.49 -44.82
CA LYS A 871 -4.24 -4.80 -44.21
C LYS A 871 -4.25 -4.18 -42.81
N GLY A 872 -4.17 -5.02 -41.79
CA GLY A 872 -4.21 -4.60 -40.39
C GLY A 872 -2.87 -4.86 -39.68
N LYS A 873 -2.71 -4.24 -38.51
CA LYS A 873 -1.50 -4.35 -37.69
C LYS A 873 -1.85 -4.17 -36.21
N PHE A 874 -1.59 -5.20 -35.41
CA PHE A 874 -1.55 -5.08 -33.95
C PHE A 874 -0.16 -4.61 -33.53
N GLU A 875 -0.07 -3.48 -32.83
CA GLU A 875 1.19 -2.84 -32.45
C GLU A 875 1.33 -2.85 -30.92
N ALA A 876 2.01 -3.86 -30.40
CA ALA A 876 2.25 -3.98 -28.97
C ALA A 876 3.27 -2.95 -28.47
N GLY A 877 2.89 -2.25 -27.39
CA GLY A 877 3.79 -1.38 -26.65
C GLY A 877 4.82 -2.13 -25.80
N LYS A 878 5.84 -1.41 -25.31
CA LYS A 878 6.71 -1.89 -24.23
C LYS A 878 5.91 -2.05 -22.92
N PRO A 879 6.31 -2.94 -22.00
CA PRO A 879 7.38 -3.92 -22.14
C PRO A 879 6.91 -5.22 -22.80
N ARG A 880 5.59 -5.41 -22.97
CA ARG A 880 5.00 -6.65 -23.49
C ARG A 880 3.61 -6.39 -24.09
N PRO A 881 3.14 -7.22 -25.05
CA PRO A 881 1.75 -7.21 -25.49
C PRO A 881 0.77 -7.40 -24.34
N THR A 882 -0.27 -6.56 -24.30
CA THR A 882 -1.40 -6.60 -23.36
C THR A 882 -2.74 -6.78 -24.08
N VAL A 883 -3.82 -7.05 -23.35
CA VAL A 883 -5.18 -7.14 -23.92
C VAL A 883 -5.56 -5.89 -24.73
N ALA A 884 -5.19 -4.69 -24.28
CA ALA A 884 -5.40 -3.43 -25.01
C ALA A 884 -4.70 -3.39 -26.39
N ASP A 885 -3.56 -4.06 -26.54
CA ASP A 885 -2.82 -4.16 -27.81
C ASP A 885 -3.40 -5.24 -28.76
N LEU A 886 -4.24 -6.16 -28.25
CA LEU A 886 -4.60 -7.44 -28.88
C LEU A 886 -6.10 -7.69 -29.09
N HIS A 887 -6.97 -6.96 -28.37
CA HIS A 887 -8.43 -6.96 -28.55
C HIS A 887 -8.84 -6.57 -29.99
N TYR A 888 -10.10 -6.85 -30.35
CA TYR A 888 -10.64 -6.65 -31.71
C TYR A 888 -10.19 -5.34 -32.39
N GLN A 889 -9.53 -5.48 -33.55
CA GLN A 889 -9.46 -4.41 -34.53
C GLN A 889 -10.66 -4.52 -35.47
N GLU A 890 -11.34 -3.39 -35.68
CA GLU A 890 -12.55 -3.26 -36.50
C GLU A 890 -12.27 -2.49 -37.80
N MET A 891 -12.94 -2.87 -38.90
CA MET A 891 -12.92 -2.13 -40.15
C MET A 891 -14.28 -2.17 -40.88
N ASP A 892 -14.91 -1.00 -41.01
CA ASP A 892 -15.92 -0.77 -42.04
C ASP A 892 -15.28 -0.80 -43.43
N LEU A 893 -15.82 -1.64 -44.32
CA LEU A 893 -15.37 -1.66 -45.71
C LEU A 893 -15.93 -0.43 -46.45
N PRO A 894 -15.09 0.42 -47.08
CA PRO A 894 -15.54 1.66 -47.73
C PRO A 894 -16.66 1.46 -48.75
N HIS A 895 -16.67 0.28 -49.39
CA HIS A 895 -17.75 -0.23 -50.21
C HIS A 895 -18.01 -1.69 -49.79
N PRO A 896 -19.27 -2.10 -49.54
CA PRO A 896 -19.57 -3.49 -49.27
C PRO A 896 -19.15 -4.41 -50.43
N VAL A 897 -18.61 -5.58 -50.09
CA VAL A 897 -18.02 -6.52 -51.05
C VAL A 897 -18.84 -7.80 -51.09
N GLN A 898 -19.20 -8.26 -52.29
CA GLN A 898 -19.77 -9.58 -52.50
C GLN A 898 -18.66 -10.63 -52.42
N ALA A 899 -18.81 -11.61 -51.55
CA ALA A 899 -17.82 -12.67 -51.33
C ALA A 899 -18.51 -14.00 -51.02
N LYS A 900 -17.89 -15.11 -51.45
CA LYS A 900 -18.19 -16.44 -50.93
C LYS A 900 -17.12 -16.90 -49.93
N TYR A 901 -15.87 -16.49 -50.13
CA TYR A 901 -14.75 -16.89 -49.27
C TYR A 901 -14.05 -15.68 -48.67
N LEU A 902 -13.60 -15.83 -47.43
CA LEU A 902 -12.77 -14.88 -46.70
C LEU A 902 -11.44 -15.54 -46.34
N LYS A 903 -10.33 -14.91 -46.71
CA LYS A 903 -8.97 -15.40 -46.44
C LYS A 903 -8.23 -14.44 -45.52
N LEU A 904 -7.75 -14.93 -44.39
CA LEU A 904 -6.77 -14.22 -43.56
C LEU A 904 -5.37 -14.74 -43.89
N ILE A 905 -4.43 -13.82 -44.09
CA ILE A 905 -2.99 -14.12 -44.18
C ILE A 905 -2.30 -13.40 -43.02
N ALA A 906 -1.73 -14.16 -42.09
CA ALA A 906 -0.81 -13.67 -41.08
C ALA A 906 0.58 -13.61 -41.69
N HIS A 907 1.17 -12.41 -41.76
CA HIS A 907 2.52 -12.19 -42.29
C HIS A 907 3.57 -12.28 -41.18
N ASP A 908 3.24 -11.76 -39.98
CA ASP A 908 4.13 -11.72 -38.83
C ASP A 908 3.37 -12.00 -37.53
N ALA A 909 4.04 -12.64 -36.58
CA ALA A 909 3.70 -12.63 -35.15
C ALA A 909 4.40 -11.44 -34.46
N GLN A 910 4.06 -11.14 -33.19
CA GLN A 910 4.72 -10.06 -32.45
C GLN A 910 6.24 -10.28 -32.36
N ASP A 911 6.66 -11.54 -32.16
CA ASP A 911 8.02 -12.07 -32.33
C ASP A 911 8.00 -13.33 -33.21
N ASN A 912 8.48 -13.21 -34.44
CA ASN A 912 8.57 -14.34 -35.39
C ASN A 912 9.51 -15.46 -34.89
N SER A 913 10.41 -15.22 -33.91
CA SER A 913 11.29 -16.27 -33.39
C SER A 913 10.53 -17.40 -32.66
N LYS A 914 9.30 -17.13 -32.22
CA LYS A 914 8.43 -18.13 -31.55
C LYS A 914 7.95 -19.24 -32.49
N GLY A 915 8.06 -19.07 -33.81
CA GLY A 915 7.80 -20.14 -34.79
C GLY A 915 6.33 -20.36 -35.19
N PHE A 916 5.36 -19.80 -34.46
CA PHE A 916 3.94 -19.89 -34.76
C PHE A 916 3.22 -18.56 -34.56
N VAL A 917 1.97 -18.47 -35.02
CA VAL A 917 1.07 -17.35 -34.76
C VAL A 917 -0.24 -17.83 -34.13
N GLN A 918 -0.80 -17.02 -33.24
CA GLN A 918 -2.13 -17.14 -32.68
C GLN A 918 -3.07 -16.09 -33.28
N VAL A 919 -4.30 -16.50 -33.55
CA VAL A 919 -5.42 -15.63 -33.93
C VAL A 919 -6.62 -16.10 -33.13
N ALA A 920 -7.29 -15.19 -32.43
CA ALA A 920 -8.48 -15.55 -31.65
C ALA A 920 -9.67 -15.74 -32.60
N ASP A 921 -10.10 -14.68 -33.26
CA ASP A 921 -11.33 -14.68 -34.07
C ASP A 921 -11.24 -13.82 -35.34
N VAL A 922 -12.04 -14.15 -36.34
CA VAL A 922 -12.25 -13.41 -37.59
C VAL A 922 -13.74 -13.34 -37.92
N GLN A 923 -14.36 -12.20 -37.64
CA GLN A 923 -15.78 -11.98 -37.89
C GLN A 923 -15.99 -11.10 -39.13
N ALA A 924 -17.04 -11.40 -39.90
CA ALA A 924 -17.43 -10.65 -41.09
C ALA A 924 -18.94 -10.47 -41.12
N PHE A 925 -19.43 -9.26 -41.34
CA PHE A 925 -20.84 -8.92 -41.10
C PHE A 925 -21.57 -8.51 -42.37
N SER A 926 -22.83 -8.92 -42.45
CA SER A 926 -23.75 -8.54 -43.53
C SER A 926 -24.95 -7.75 -43.00
N GLU A 927 -25.16 -6.54 -43.52
CA GLU A 927 -26.35 -5.73 -43.20
C GLU A 927 -27.56 -6.01 -44.11
N GLN A 928 -27.36 -6.73 -45.21
CA GLN A 928 -28.41 -7.08 -46.17
C GLN A 928 -29.39 -8.12 -45.61
N LYS A 929 -30.54 -8.30 -46.29
CA LYS A 929 -31.48 -9.40 -46.01
C LYS A 929 -30.92 -10.76 -46.44
N SER A 930 -30.03 -11.33 -45.65
CA SER A 930 -29.68 -12.74 -45.75
C SER A 930 -30.74 -13.62 -45.07
N ASN A 931 -30.92 -14.86 -45.55
CA ASN A 931 -31.76 -15.87 -44.90
C ASN A 931 -30.99 -16.64 -43.79
N ILE A 932 -29.80 -16.16 -43.43
CA ILE A 932 -28.89 -16.80 -42.49
C ILE A 932 -29.48 -16.68 -41.08
N GLN A 933 -29.51 -17.80 -40.37
CA GLN A 933 -30.01 -17.92 -39.00
C GLN A 933 -29.04 -18.81 -38.23
N PRO A 934 -28.74 -18.50 -36.96
CA PRO A 934 -27.90 -19.37 -36.16
C PRO A 934 -28.52 -20.76 -36.00
N LEU A 935 -27.66 -21.76 -35.93
CA LEU A 935 -28.00 -23.12 -35.52
C LEU A 935 -28.58 -23.11 -34.10
N VAL A 936 -29.58 -23.96 -33.87
CA VAL A 936 -30.09 -24.20 -32.52
C VAL A 936 -29.15 -25.17 -31.83
N LEU A 937 -28.47 -24.70 -30.79
CA LEU A 937 -27.68 -25.53 -29.89
C LEU A 937 -28.52 -25.90 -28.66
N GLU A 938 -28.33 -27.12 -28.17
CA GLU A 938 -28.77 -27.50 -26.83
C GLU A 938 -27.79 -26.92 -25.79
N PRO A 939 -28.24 -26.55 -24.57
CA PRO A 939 -27.34 -26.10 -23.51
C PRO A 939 -26.32 -27.19 -23.14
N GLU A 940 -25.07 -26.79 -22.99
CA GLU A 940 -24.02 -27.66 -22.48
C GLU A 940 -24.21 -27.91 -20.98
N ALA A 941 -24.29 -29.17 -20.58
CA ALA A 941 -24.32 -29.54 -19.17
C ALA A 941 -22.90 -29.43 -18.58
N PRO A 942 -22.72 -29.01 -17.32
CA PRO A 942 -21.40 -29.04 -16.68
C PRO A 942 -20.83 -30.46 -16.63
N PHE A 943 -19.54 -30.60 -16.90
CA PHE A 943 -18.79 -31.82 -16.61
C PHE A 943 -18.39 -31.83 -15.14
N VAL A 944 -18.61 -32.95 -14.45
CA VAL A 944 -18.26 -33.13 -13.03
C VAL A 944 -17.47 -34.42 -12.87
N ALA A 945 -16.34 -34.34 -12.18
CA ALA A 945 -15.52 -35.47 -11.78
C ALA A 945 -15.29 -35.43 -10.26
N GLU A 946 -15.35 -36.58 -9.61
CA GLU A 946 -15.15 -36.72 -8.17
C GLU A 946 -14.00 -37.69 -7.90
N GLY A 947 -13.23 -37.45 -6.83
CA GLY A 947 -12.10 -38.29 -6.45
C GLY A 947 -11.70 -38.10 -5.00
N THR A 948 -10.59 -38.73 -4.61
CA THR A 948 -10.00 -38.56 -3.28
C THR A 948 -8.49 -38.74 -3.38
N VAL A 949 -7.74 -37.83 -2.77
CA VAL A 949 -6.27 -37.93 -2.68
C VAL A 949 -5.88 -38.25 -1.24
N GLN A 950 -5.10 -39.31 -1.05
CA GLN A 950 -4.85 -39.92 0.26
C GLN A 950 -3.80 -39.17 1.08
N VAL A 951 -2.74 -38.66 0.45
CA VAL A 951 -1.59 -38.05 1.13
C VAL A 951 -1.16 -36.79 0.40
N GLY A 952 -1.06 -35.67 1.12
CA GLY A 952 -0.49 -34.44 0.58
C GLY A 952 1.01 -34.60 0.33
N ASN A 953 1.47 -34.14 -0.82
CA ASN A 953 2.86 -34.19 -1.24
C ASN A 953 3.25 -32.81 -1.78
N ALA A 954 3.99 -32.02 -1.00
CA ALA A 954 4.51 -30.70 -1.41
C ALA A 954 5.45 -30.73 -2.64
N GLY A 955 5.65 -31.91 -3.23
CA GLY A 955 6.30 -32.17 -4.50
C GLY A 955 5.37 -32.27 -5.72
N THR A 956 4.06 -32.04 -5.55
CA THR A 956 3.07 -31.89 -6.64
C THR A 956 3.52 -30.79 -7.59
N GLY A 957 3.65 -31.16 -8.88
CA GLY A 957 3.93 -30.25 -9.98
C GLY A 957 5.03 -29.19 -9.79
N ILE A 958 6.02 -29.44 -8.92
CA ILE A 958 7.26 -28.65 -8.91
C ILE A 958 7.96 -28.92 -10.25
N GLY A 959 7.76 -27.99 -11.18
CA GLY A 959 8.45 -27.98 -12.46
C GLY A 959 9.96 -27.92 -12.25
N SER A 960 10.67 -28.97 -12.66
CA SER A 960 12.13 -29.02 -12.74
C SER A 960 12.87 -28.62 -11.44
N LEU A 961 12.95 -29.55 -10.50
CA LEU A 961 14.11 -29.59 -9.61
C LEU A 961 15.38 -29.84 -10.45
N ALA A 962 16.13 -28.77 -10.69
CA ALA A 962 17.47 -28.78 -11.31
C ALA A 962 17.57 -29.50 -12.69
N GLY A 963 16.60 -29.27 -13.59
CA GLY A 963 16.70 -29.69 -14.99
C GLY A 963 16.37 -31.16 -15.27
N VAL A 964 15.67 -31.83 -14.36
CA VAL A 964 15.13 -33.19 -14.57
C VAL A 964 13.63 -33.11 -14.89
N PRO A 965 13.14 -33.75 -15.97
CA PRO A 965 11.71 -33.84 -16.28
C PRO A 965 11.04 -34.95 -15.44
N ALA A 966 11.03 -34.74 -14.13
CA ALA A 966 10.33 -35.58 -13.17
C ALA A 966 9.93 -34.70 -11.98
N THR A 967 8.67 -34.74 -11.59
CA THR A 967 8.20 -34.09 -10.35
C THR A 967 8.46 -35.02 -9.17
N LEU A 968 8.08 -34.63 -7.96
CA LEU A 968 8.17 -35.51 -6.80
C LEU A 968 6.83 -36.25 -6.53
N ALA A 969 5.82 -36.05 -7.37
CA ALA A 969 4.53 -36.72 -7.30
C ALA A 969 4.54 -38.08 -8.00
N ILE A 970 4.08 -39.13 -7.31
CA ILE A 970 4.06 -40.50 -7.81
C ILE A 970 3.02 -40.65 -8.92
N THR A 971 1.80 -40.14 -8.70
CA THR A 971 0.69 -40.26 -9.66
C THR A 971 0.99 -39.54 -10.97
N GLU A 972 1.51 -38.31 -10.90
CA GLU A 972 1.87 -37.50 -12.06
C GLU A 972 3.00 -38.16 -12.88
N ASN A 973 4.07 -38.61 -12.21
CA ASN A 973 5.18 -39.30 -12.87
C ASN A 973 4.72 -40.58 -13.57
N GLU A 974 3.85 -41.39 -12.95
CA GLU A 974 3.30 -42.59 -13.62
C GLU A 974 2.51 -42.19 -14.86
N PHE A 975 1.58 -41.23 -14.74
CA PHE A 975 0.76 -40.72 -15.83
C PHE A 975 1.60 -40.23 -17.03
N VAL A 976 2.56 -39.32 -16.80
CA VAL A 976 3.39 -38.75 -17.87
C VAL A 976 4.36 -39.79 -18.46
N THR A 977 5.06 -40.56 -17.63
CA THR A 977 6.12 -41.47 -18.12
C THR A 977 5.56 -42.73 -18.80
N THR A 978 4.37 -43.19 -18.41
CA THR A 978 3.72 -44.35 -19.03
C THR A 978 2.72 -43.98 -20.12
N GLN A 979 2.37 -42.69 -20.25
CA GLN A 979 1.33 -42.18 -21.15
C GLN A 979 0.00 -42.92 -20.94
N ASN A 980 -0.36 -43.12 -19.67
CA ASN A 980 -1.56 -43.84 -19.24
C ASN A 980 -2.49 -42.90 -18.45
N PRO A 981 -3.71 -42.59 -18.95
CA PRO A 981 -4.64 -41.69 -18.27
C PRO A 981 -5.27 -42.28 -17.00
N GLU A 982 -5.12 -43.58 -16.76
CA GLU A 982 -5.56 -44.28 -15.54
C GLU A 982 -4.35 -44.89 -14.80
N PRO A 983 -3.47 -44.08 -14.16
CA PRO A 983 -2.30 -44.57 -13.44
C PRO A 983 -2.70 -45.50 -12.28
N ALA A 984 -1.93 -46.56 -12.02
CA ALA A 984 -2.19 -47.48 -10.91
C ALA A 984 -2.02 -46.82 -9.53
N SER A 985 -1.31 -45.70 -9.46
CA SER A 985 -1.15 -44.82 -8.29
C SER A 985 -2.23 -43.73 -8.18
N GLN A 986 -3.32 -43.80 -8.94
CA GLN A 986 -4.46 -42.86 -8.85
C GLN A 986 -4.96 -42.69 -7.41
N GLY A 987 -5.01 -41.43 -6.94
CA GLY A 987 -5.46 -41.07 -5.59
C GLY A 987 -4.42 -41.24 -4.47
N VAL A 988 -3.16 -41.60 -4.77
CA VAL A 988 -2.09 -41.65 -3.76
C VAL A 988 -1.70 -40.23 -3.33
N ASP A 989 -1.12 -39.45 -4.25
CA ASP A 989 -0.72 -38.06 -4.04
C ASP A 989 -1.26 -37.07 -5.10
N GLY A 990 -1.94 -37.59 -6.12
CA GLY A 990 -2.88 -36.80 -6.92
C GLY A 990 -3.86 -37.67 -7.70
N TYR A 991 -4.58 -37.07 -8.64
CA TYR A 991 -5.65 -37.73 -9.39
C TYR A 991 -5.78 -37.17 -10.80
N VAL A 992 -5.70 -38.03 -11.82
CA VAL A 992 -5.88 -37.67 -13.23
C VAL A 992 -7.35 -37.80 -13.64
N VAL A 993 -7.91 -36.71 -14.19
CA VAL A 993 -9.25 -36.63 -14.76
C VAL A 993 -9.12 -36.51 -16.28
N THR A 994 -9.77 -37.40 -17.04
CA THR A 994 -9.88 -37.25 -18.50
C THR A 994 -11.04 -36.33 -18.85
N LEU A 995 -10.75 -35.27 -19.59
CA LEU A 995 -11.70 -34.23 -19.98
C LEU A 995 -12.29 -34.52 -21.37
N PRO A 996 -13.62 -34.43 -21.57
CA PRO A 996 -14.21 -34.53 -22.90
C PRO A 996 -13.74 -33.36 -23.80
N GLU A 997 -13.53 -33.62 -25.10
CA GLU A 997 -12.88 -32.70 -26.06
C GLU A 997 -13.47 -31.27 -26.04
N GLN A 998 -14.78 -31.16 -25.84
CA GLN A 998 -15.53 -29.89 -25.82
C GLN A 998 -15.16 -28.94 -24.66
N TYR A 999 -14.65 -29.42 -23.53
CA TYR A 999 -14.28 -28.57 -22.38
C TYR A 999 -12.81 -28.09 -22.43
N GLY A 1000 -12.03 -28.56 -23.40
CA GLY A 1000 -10.62 -28.23 -23.58
C GLY A 1000 -10.40 -27.16 -24.66
N ASP A 1001 -11.24 -26.13 -24.68
CA ASP A 1001 -11.36 -25.16 -25.78
C ASP A 1001 -10.85 -23.74 -25.44
N GLY A 1002 -10.38 -23.51 -24.21
CA GLY A 1002 -9.87 -22.23 -23.75
C GLY A 1002 -10.93 -21.31 -23.13
N ILE A 1003 -12.21 -21.69 -23.14
CA ILE A 1003 -13.32 -20.86 -22.62
C ILE A 1003 -13.97 -21.41 -21.36
N HIS A 1004 -13.82 -22.71 -21.06
CA HIS A 1004 -14.47 -23.33 -19.93
C HIS A 1004 -13.86 -22.94 -18.59
N ASN A 1005 -14.70 -22.48 -17.66
CA ASN A 1005 -14.29 -22.22 -16.29
C ASN A 1005 -14.33 -23.53 -15.49
N PHE A 1006 -13.33 -23.77 -14.65
CA PHE A 1006 -13.31 -24.88 -13.70
C PHE A 1006 -13.38 -24.40 -12.26
N THR A 1007 -13.87 -25.28 -11.39
CA THR A 1007 -13.70 -25.18 -9.93
C THR A 1007 -13.35 -26.55 -9.37
N LEU A 1008 -12.39 -26.62 -8.46
CA LEU A 1008 -12.00 -27.79 -7.70
C LEU A 1008 -12.27 -27.52 -6.21
N GLN A 1009 -13.20 -28.26 -5.61
CA GLN A 1009 -13.59 -28.08 -4.21
C GLN A 1009 -13.29 -29.34 -3.40
N GLY A 1010 -12.49 -29.20 -2.35
CA GLY A 1010 -12.34 -30.21 -1.30
C GLY A 1010 -13.54 -30.20 -0.34
N SER A 1011 -13.76 -31.33 0.33
CA SER A 1011 -14.95 -31.57 1.16
C SER A 1011 -14.65 -32.05 2.59
N ASN A 1012 -13.45 -31.78 3.09
CA ASN A 1012 -12.93 -32.31 4.36
C ASN A 1012 -12.81 -31.23 5.45
N ASP A 1013 -13.03 -31.60 6.73
CA ASP A 1013 -13.02 -30.67 7.89
C ASP A 1013 -11.60 -30.21 8.33
N GLY A 1014 -10.56 -30.56 7.57
CA GLY A 1014 -9.16 -30.25 7.87
C GLY A 1014 -8.58 -29.14 6.99
N SER A 1015 -7.39 -28.67 7.32
CA SER A 1015 -6.59 -27.85 6.40
C SER A 1015 -6.00 -28.75 5.30
N TYR A 1016 -6.17 -28.33 4.05
CA TYR A 1016 -5.66 -28.96 2.84
C TYR A 1016 -5.36 -27.89 1.79
N ASP A 1017 -4.67 -28.31 0.73
CA ASP A 1017 -4.19 -27.44 -0.34
C ASP A 1017 -4.09 -28.29 -1.63
N TYR A 1018 -4.64 -27.78 -2.74
CA TYR A 1018 -4.78 -28.50 -4.01
C TYR A 1018 -4.15 -27.70 -5.15
N ASP A 1019 -3.33 -28.37 -5.96
CA ASP A 1019 -2.81 -27.84 -7.21
C ASP A 1019 -3.53 -28.47 -8.42
N VAL A 1020 -3.70 -27.72 -9.51
CA VAL A 1020 -4.29 -28.21 -10.76
C VAL A 1020 -3.34 -28.03 -11.94
N TYR A 1021 -3.09 -29.10 -12.69
CA TYR A 1021 -2.20 -29.10 -13.86
C TYR A 1021 -2.93 -29.61 -15.11
N PHE A 1022 -2.74 -28.94 -16.23
CA PHE A 1022 -3.45 -29.19 -17.49
C PHE A 1022 -2.50 -29.81 -18.51
N TYR A 1023 -2.89 -30.95 -19.08
CA TYR A 1023 -2.11 -31.66 -20.09
C TYR A 1023 -2.93 -31.83 -21.38
N ASN A 1024 -2.24 -31.72 -22.50
CA ASN A 1024 -2.83 -32.01 -23.80
C ASN A 1024 -2.97 -33.54 -24.03
N LYS A 1025 -3.57 -33.92 -25.15
CA LYS A 1025 -3.72 -35.34 -25.55
C LYS A 1025 -2.40 -36.11 -25.77
N TYR A 1026 -1.26 -35.42 -25.73
CA TYR A 1026 0.09 -35.97 -25.86
C TYR A 1026 0.83 -36.09 -24.52
N PHE A 1027 0.14 -35.88 -23.39
CA PHE A 1027 0.72 -35.93 -22.04
C PHE A 1027 1.76 -34.82 -21.78
N GLU A 1028 1.70 -33.73 -22.55
CA GLU A 1028 2.54 -32.55 -22.36
C GLU A 1028 1.81 -31.55 -21.47
N LEU A 1029 2.51 -31.01 -20.46
CA LEU A 1029 1.98 -29.97 -19.58
C LEU A 1029 1.81 -28.67 -20.37
N ILE A 1030 0.59 -28.13 -20.38
CA ILE A 1030 0.21 -26.91 -21.11
C ILE A 1030 -0.29 -25.78 -20.19
N GLY A 1031 -0.40 -26.00 -18.88
CA GLY A 1031 -0.76 -24.95 -17.92
C GLY A 1031 -0.95 -25.49 -16.50
N SER A 1032 -1.09 -24.59 -15.53
CA SER A 1032 -1.34 -24.93 -14.13
C SER A 1032 -2.00 -23.78 -13.38
N VAL A 1033 -2.77 -24.11 -12.34
CA VAL A 1033 -3.23 -23.17 -11.31
C VAL A 1033 -2.88 -23.79 -9.95
N ALA A 1034 -2.14 -23.05 -9.15
CA ALA A 1034 -1.61 -23.46 -7.86
C ALA A 1034 -1.49 -22.19 -6.99
N THR A 1035 -2.49 -21.95 -6.16
CA THR A 1035 -2.61 -20.77 -5.30
C THR A 1035 -2.26 -21.12 -3.86
N SER A 1036 -2.41 -20.16 -2.93
CA SER A 1036 -2.40 -20.44 -1.48
C SER A 1036 -3.77 -20.88 -0.94
N GLY A 1037 -4.78 -21.03 -1.82
CA GLY A 1037 -6.14 -21.40 -1.46
C GLY A 1037 -6.29 -22.90 -1.31
N ALA A 1038 -7.13 -23.34 -0.37
CA ALA A 1038 -7.42 -24.77 -0.22
C ALA A 1038 -8.13 -25.39 -1.45
N ASN A 1039 -8.81 -24.55 -2.23
CA ASN A 1039 -9.61 -24.89 -3.39
C ASN A 1039 -9.14 -24.09 -4.60
N GLU A 1040 -9.34 -24.63 -5.80
CA GLU A 1040 -8.86 -24.00 -7.03
C GLU A 1040 -9.99 -23.60 -7.98
N ALA A 1041 -9.79 -22.51 -8.70
CA ALA A 1041 -10.71 -22.03 -9.73
C ALA A 1041 -9.96 -21.28 -10.83
N GLY A 1042 -10.51 -21.30 -12.05
CA GLY A 1042 -9.89 -20.60 -13.17
C GLY A 1042 -10.47 -21.02 -14.51
N VAL A 1043 -9.70 -20.82 -15.58
CA VAL A 1043 -10.07 -21.19 -16.96
C VAL A 1043 -9.23 -22.39 -17.39
N ILE A 1044 -9.84 -23.34 -18.11
CA ILE A 1044 -9.15 -24.50 -18.68
C ILE A 1044 -8.39 -24.07 -19.95
N PRO A 1045 -7.07 -24.28 -20.06
CA PRO A 1045 -6.31 -23.95 -21.27
C PRO A 1045 -6.78 -24.70 -22.52
N GLY A 1046 -6.68 -24.06 -23.69
CA GLY A 1046 -7.03 -24.69 -24.95
C GLY A 1046 -6.14 -25.90 -25.26
N GLY A 1047 -6.78 -26.98 -25.69
CA GLY A 1047 -6.14 -28.27 -25.95
C GLY A 1047 -6.02 -29.19 -24.75
N THR A 1048 -6.53 -28.79 -23.57
CA THR A 1048 -6.59 -29.67 -22.39
C THR A 1048 -7.37 -30.94 -22.72
N HIS A 1049 -6.76 -32.10 -22.47
CA HIS A 1049 -7.42 -33.40 -22.52
C HIS A 1049 -7.36 -34.14 -21.17
N TYR A 1050 -6.36 -33.84 -20.35
CA TYR A 1050 -6.23 -34.41 -19.00
C TYR A 1050 -5.99 -33.29 -18.00
N VAL A 1051 -6.58 -33.44 -16.82
CA VAL A 1051 -6.38 -32.55 -15.66
C VAL A 1051 -5.80 -33.40 -14.53
N TYR A 1052 -4.63 -33.04 -14.01
CA TYR A 1052 -4.05 -33.64 -12.82
C TYR A 1052 -4.35 -32.76 -11.60
N VAL A 1053 -5.06 -33.33 -10.63
CA VAL A 1053 -5.36 -32.74 -9.33
C VAL A 1053 -4.31 -33.25 -8.33
N GLY A 1054 -3.31 -32.43 -8.03
CA GLY A 1054 -2.31 -32.72 -7.00
C GLY A 1054 -2.78 -32.25 -5.63
N LEU A 1055 -2.52 -33.00 -4.56
CA LEU A 1055 -2.75 -32.52 -3.19
C LEU A 1055 -1.41 -32.04 -2.62
N TYR A 1056 -1.19 -30.73 -2.52
CA TYR A 1056 0.03 -30.16 -1.94
C TYR A 1056 0.13 -30.49 -0.45
N SER A 1057 -0.98 -30.28 0.29
CA SER A 1057 -1.06 -30.54 1.73
C SER A 1057 -2.42 -31.13 2.15
N GLY A 1058 -2.43 -31.83 3.29
CA GLY A 1058 -3.61 -32.53 3.81
C GLY A 1058 -3.52 -34.05 3.71
N ALA A 1059 -4.62 -34.75 4.01
CA ALA A 1059 -4.72 -36.21 3.90
C ALA A 1059 -6.18 -36.68 3.75
N ASN A 1060 -6.40 -37.70 2.93
CA ASN A 1060 -7.70 -38.29 2.60
C ASN A 1060 -8.76 -37.25 2.24
N VAL A 1061 -8.39 -36.29 1.40
CA VAL A 1061 -9.26 -35.17 1.01
C VAL A 1061 -10.07 -35.59 -0.22
N PRO A 1062 -11.42 -35.63 -0.14
CA PRO A 1062 -12.27 -35.88 -1.30
C PRO A 1062 -12.54 -34.56 -2.03
N PHE A 1063 -12.47 -34.59 -3.36
CA PHE A 1063 -12.69 -33.41 -4.20
C PHE A 1063 -13.83 -33.59 -5.21
N THR A 1064 -14.38 -32.46 -5.63
CA THR A 1064 -15.25 -32.32 -6.80
C THR A 1064 -14.63 -31.31 -7.77
N PHE A 1065 -14.24 -31.78 -8.96
CA PHE A 1065 -13.84 -30.95 -10.09
C PHE A 1065 -15.06 -30.72 -10.98
N THR A 1066 -15.40 -29.47 -11.26
CA THR A 1066 -16.50 -29.09 -12.17
C THR A 1066 -15.98 -28.18 -13.26
N ALA A 1067 -16.17 -28.55 -14.53
CA ALA A 1067 -15.96 -27.70 -15.69
C ALA A 1067 -17.31 -27.24 -16.25
N LYS A 1068 -17.49 -25.94 -16.45
CA LYS A 1068 -18.73 -25.33 -16.95
C LYS A 1068 -18.43 -24.35 -18.10
N SER A 1069 -19.30 -24.32 -19.10
CA SER A 1069 -19.25 -23.26 -20.11
C SER A 1069 -19.71 -21.94 -19.49
N PRO A 1070 -19.07 -20.79 -19.80
CA PRO A 1070 -19.58 -19.47 -19.44
C PRO A 1070 -20.71 -18.97 -20.37
N TYR A 1071 -21.09 -19.71 -21.44
CA TYR A 1071 -21.90 -19.21 -22.58
C TYR A 1071 -23.18 -19.99 -22.92
#